data_AF-A0A5N5Q8X5-F1
#
_entry.id   AF-A0A5N5Q8X5-F1
#
_cell.length_a   1.000
_cell.length_b   1.000
_cell.length_c   1.000
_cell.angle_alpha   90.00
_cell.angle_beta   90.00
_cell.angle_gamma   90.00
#
_symmetry.space_group_name_H-M   'P 1'
#
loop_
_entity.id
_entity.type
_entity.pdbx_description
1 polymer ?
#
loop_
_entity_poly.entity_id
_entity_poly.type
_entity_poly.pdbx_seq_one_letter_code
_entity_poly.pdbx_strand_id
1 'polypeptide(L)'
;MPKRKQETQSVFHTPVVSSHYASGQHGKIISTKRKNTTLVPNVYPAAVRTPHHDGVNPAFSFEFDDAGYADSVERESMQQEALVKALALLLLRAGLMPCTDAERRSAFTLALLDHCAVFSTLAKTSSYRYYSVLKHLTHTGFPGQVSDRYHEFLQAQRKYSYLMALKHSGTAFDTEQGDLDTGSLAIDCVACPKPGVNFNLADVLPAERPFFRFWFSFDGNFHNPRKAKKFDAGDLCFTDGRMYYVEQAPYRDWINSKDNKEPSMDKKRPECDNHKAATDKFVRWGGLDVTGVGACTCARHSLFQPQGFVDFYKGERFAYGDYAIASTITQILQSGEAEFGMTYNIWCHWEPKFSDRAANFPSHIALPKNFQLIGGVPKFHGEGCEHAWAFLNDTAGSTSEKSPGFRWDLINFIILDWNFEKTITISVFLVTKFCEAVTGYHTQKAIFDDLDQSLGHMTATWRKESIEPVKQADGKWSSPFFGSCDWGQELQEVLRQEQEHEDVEDMEVNSRTGKHGLTKWISQAIELENTMDKLKQDAELLTPNSTPRQHNLINDRRKTLLKCVDVHRQERERYLASLGDPDHPDRQFHDTLDPEYAELGLLSSYRASSLIDGGCLQAPRVEGRLRRAVCGDALQMVRSLLGAKSLALKYKRRNVVGEIATTRVEMALRDLQTKIRCAHCRYNRSHDALIRLDLLAADHTTYLELKSEHLQMLSDYIDNTSVELGQKKVEVAWIWRTCAAPNDQQWHQDALKVEWFRAWQRYIQWEEELKILK
;
A
#
# COMPACT_ATOMS: atom_id res chain seq x y z
N MET A 1 -25.78 -19.32 41.68
CA MET A 1 -25.11 -20.59 42.06
C MET A 1 -25.76 -21.75 41.30
N PRO A 2 -24.99 -22.76 40.87
CA PRO A 2 -24.79 -22.97 39.44
C PRO A 2 -25.24 -24.37 38.92
N LYS A 3 -25.42 -24.49 37.61
CA LYS A 3 -25.26 -25.76 36.88
C LYS A 3 -24.29 -25.58 35.72
N ARG A 4 -23.38 -26.56 35.65
CA ARG A 4 -22.10 -26.66 34.93
C ARG A 4 -22.26 -26.71 33.41
N LYS A 5 -21.33 -26.02 32.72
CA LYS A 5 -20.92 -26.31 31.34
C LYS A 5 -20.00 -27.53 31.32
N GLN A 6 -20.22 -28.42 30.36
CA GLN A 6 -19.32 -29.53 30.01
C GLN A 6 -18.23 -29.01 29.06
N GLU A 7 -16.99 -29.40 29.35
CA GLU A 7 -15.85 -29.34 28.45
C GLU A 7 -15.89 -30.54 27.50
N THR A 8 -15.71 -30.29 26.20
CA THR A 8 -15.35 -31.31 25.21
C THR A 8 -14.07 -30.89 24.51
N GLN A 9 -13.06 -31.74 24.67
CA GLN A 9 -11.77 -31.68 23.97
C GLN A 9 -11.98 -31.88 22.47
N SER A 10 -11.29 -31.10 21.64
CA SER A 10 -11.05 -31.46 20.24
C SER A 10 -9.59 -31.20 19.88
N VAL A 11 -9.04 -32.22 19.22
CA VAL A 11 -7.65 -32.48 18.88
C VAL A 11 -7.31 -31.76 17.57
N PHE A 12 -6.20 -31.02 17.54
CA PHE A 12 -5.60 -30.55 16.28
C PHE A 12 -4.29 -31.29 16.01
N HIS A 13 -4.33 -32.14 14.98
CA HIS A 13 -3.18 -32.79 14.38
C HIS A 13 -2.31 -31.78 13.62
N THR A 14 -1.00 -31.80 13.87
CA THR A 14 0.04 -31.22 13.01
C THR A 14 0.93 -32.35 12.50
N PRO A 15 1.21 -32.47 11.19
CA PRO A 15 2.06 -33.53 10.66
C PRO A 15 3.54 -33.18 10.81
N VAL A 16 4.27 -34.04 11.52
CA VAL A 16 5.72 -34.06 11.60
C VAL A 16 6.25 -34.81 10.37
N VAL A 17 6.99 -34.12 9.50
CA VAL A 17 7.75 -34.75 8.41
C VAL A 17 9.11 -35.18 8.96
N SER A 18 9.27 -36.48 9.21
CA SER A 18 10.55 -37.13 9.50
C SER A 18 11.30 -37.39 8.20
N SER A 19 12.52 -36.86 8.05
CA SER A 19 13.43 -37.29 6.98
C SER A 19 14.38 -38.39 7.51
N HIS A 20 14.32 -39.54 6.84
CA HIS A 20 15.16 -40.70 7.09
C HIS A 20 16.58 -40.48 6.56
N TYR A 21 17.58 -40.76 7.40
CA TYR A 21 18.96 -41.01 6.98
C TYR A 21 19.06 -42.41 6.38
N ALA A 22 19.52 -42.50 5.13
CA ALA A 22 19.98 -43.74 4.51
C ALA A 22 21.45 -43.57 4.05
N SER A 23 22.24 -44.58 4.37
CA SER A 23 23.69 -44.65 4.22
C SER A 23 24.15 -45.10 2.82
N GLY A 24 25.20 -44.44 2.30
CA GLY A 24 26.35 -45.08 1.62
C GLY A 24 26.35 -45.17 0.09
N GLN A 25 27.29 -44.48 -0.58
CA GLN A 25 28.54 -45.08 -1.11
C GLN A 25 29.44 -44.06 -1.84
N HIS A 26 30.73 -44.15 -1.48
CA HIS A 26 31.98 -43.87 -2.20
C HIS A 26 32.08 -42.86 -3.37
N GLY A 27 32.90 -41.82 -3.12
CA GLY A 27 33.71 -41.12 -4.13
C GLY A 27 35.03 -40.64 -3.51
N LYS A 28 36.16 -41.25 -3.91
CA LYS A 28 37.53 -40.94 -3.47
C LYS A 28 37.96 -39.54 -3.92
N ILE A 29 38.47 -38.70 -3.01
CA ILE A 29 39.31 -37.55 -3.36
C ILE A 29 40.62 -37.61 -2.57
N ILE A 30 41.69 -37.34 -3.31
CA ILE A 30 43.10 -37.57 -3.01
C ILE A 30 43.61 -36.60 -1.95
N SER A 31 44.37 -37.15 -1.00
CA SER A 31 45.06 -36.48 0.10
C SER A 31 46.31 -35.72 -0.39
N THR A 32 46.42 -34.44 -0.04
CA THR A 32 47.72 -33.76 0.10
C THR A 32 47.81 -33.11 1.47
N LYS A 33 48.82 -33.55 2.23
CA LYS A 33 49.17 -33.16 3.61
C LYS A 33 49.38 -31.65 3.76
N ARG A 34 48.76 -31.04 4.77
CA ARG A 34 49.30 -29.84 5.45
C ARG A 34 49.29 -30.06 6.97
N LYS A 35 50.40 -29.64 7.57
CA LYS A 35 50.83 -29.89 8.94
C LYS A 35 49.91 -29.21 9.97
N ASN A 36 49.79 -29.87 11.11
CA ASN A 36 49.18 -29.39 12.35
C ASN A 36 49.57 -27.94 12.68
N THR A 37 48.57 -27.09 12.88
CA THR A 37 48.68 -25.94 13.77
C THR A 37 47.40 -25.89 14.60
N THR A 38 47.56 -26.09 15.90
CA THR A 38 46.49 -26.11 16.90
C THR A 38 45.75 -24.77 16.90
N LEU A 39 44.44 -24.78 16.62
CA LEU A 39 43.56 -23.63 16.78
C LEU A 39 43.34 -23.39 18.28
N VAL A 40 43.88 -22.28 18.79
CA VAL A 40 43.55 -21.74 20.11
C VAL A 40 42.22 -20.99 20.00
N PRO A 41 41.26 -21.13 20.94
CA PRO A 41 40.04 -20.32 20.94
C PRO A 41 40.38 -18.86 21.28
N ASN A 42 40.05 -17.92 20.39
CA ASN A 42 40.13 -16.49 20.68
C ASN A 42 39.05 -16.10 21.68
N VAL A 43 39.43 -15.99 22.95
CA VAL A 43 38.68 -15.29 24.00
C VAL A 43 39.08 -13.82 23.92
N TYR A 44 38.13 -12.92 23.68
CA TYR A 44 38.36 -11.47 23.74
C TYR A 44 38.49 -11.03 25.21
N PRO A 45 39.61 -10.43 25.64
CA PRO A 45 39.75 -10.01 27.03
C PRO A 45 38.98 -8.70 27.28
N ALA A 46 38.01 -8.77 28.18
CA ALA A 46 37.27 -7.62 28.71
C ALA A 46 38.02 -7.03 29.92
N ALA A 47 38.41 -5.75 29.80
CA ALA A 47 38.98 -4.88 30.83
C ALA A 47 40.40 -5.19 31.33
N VAL A 48 41.24 -4.15 31.38
CA VAL A 48 42.60 -4.17 31.95
C VAL A 48 42.63 -3.26 33.18
N ARG A 49 43.22 -3.74 34.30
CA ARG A 49 43.44 -3.00 35.56
C ARG A 49 44.96 -2.82 35.80
N THR A 50 45.36 -1.70 36.40
CA THR A 50 46.69 -1.49 37.02
C THR A 50 46.60 -1.43 38.56
N PRO A 51 47.69 -1.72 39.32
CA PRO A 51 47.64 -1.86 40.78
C PRO A 51 47.93 -0.55 41.54
N HIS A 52 47.43 -0.50 42.78
CA HIS A 52 47.62 0.54 43.81
C HIS A 52 49.06 0.65 44.30
N HIS A 53 49.46 1.86 44.74
CA HIS A 53 50.60 2.07 45.63
C HIS A 53 50.21 2.96 46.82
N ASP A 54 50.55 2.48 48.00
CA ASP A 54 50.42 3.12 49.31
C ASP A 54 51.39 4.30 49.47
N GLY A 55 50.98 5.26 50.31
CA GLY A 55 51.63 6.55 50.47
C GLY A 55 52.83 6.59 51.41
N VAL A 56 53.57 7.70 51.30
CA VAL A 56 54.40 8.31 52.35
C VAL A 56 54.40 9.82 52.10
N ASN A 57 54.11 10.59 53.14
CA ASN A 57 54.29 12.05 53.20
C ASN A 57 55.59 12.32 53.99
N PRO A 58 56.39 13.33 53.61
CA PRO A 58 56.69 14.35 54.62
C PRO A 58 56.66 15.79 54.08
N ALA A 59 56.24 16.68 54.97
CA ALA A 59 56.08 18.12 54.78
C ALA A 59 57.37 18.87 54.45
N PHE A 60 57.26 19.88 53.57
CA PHE A 60 58.07 21.10 53.57
C PHE A 60 57.21 22.27 53.08
N SER A 61 57.15 23.34 53.86
CA SER A 61 56.50 24.62 53.55
C SER A 61 57.47 25.58 52.86
N PHE A 62 57.03 26.24 51.78
CA PHE A 62 57.65 27.45 51.24
C PHE A 62 56.54 28.44 50.82
N GLU A 63 56.65 29.70 51.26
CA GLU A 63 55.86 30.83 50.76
C GLU A 63 56.48 31.34 49.44
N PHE A 64 55.65 31.64 48.44
CA PHE A 64 56.06 32.32 47.20
C PHE A 64 55.06 33.40 46.81
N ASP A 65 55.60 34.51 46.30
CA ASP A 65 54.94 35.75 45.85
C ASP A 65 53.83 35.54 44.78
N ASP A 66 52.68 36.19 44.99
CA ASP A 66 51.41 36.02 44.26
C ASP A 66 51.35 36.56 42.81
N ALA A 67 52.43 37.08 42.23
CA ALA A 67 52.39 37.71 40.90
C ALA A 67 52.90 36.83 39.73
N GLY A 68 53.66 35.75 40.01
CA GLY A 68 54.11 34.78 39.00
C GLY A 68 53.25 33.51 38.91
N TYR A 69 52.33 33.34 39.87
CA TYR A 69 51.54 32.12 40.06
C TYR A 69 50.39 31.97 39.05
N ALA A 70 49.76 33.06 38.63
CA ALA A 70 48.66 33.01 37.66
C ALA A 70 49.12 32.52 36.27
N ASP A 71 50.28 32.99 35.80
CA ASP A 71 50.84 32.65 34.48
C ASP A 71 51.44 31.23 34.46
N SER A 72 51.95 30.73 35.60
CA SER A 72 52.37 29.32 35.75
C SER A 72 51.18 28.37 35.87
N VAL A 73 50.11 28.75 36.58
CA VAL A 73 48.88 27.92 36.72
C VAL A 73 48.13 27.83 35.39
N GLU A 74 48.07 28.90 34.60
CA GLU A 74 47.48 28.84 33.25
C GLU A 74 48.30 27.96 32.30
N ARG A 75 49.63 28.03 32.33
CA ARG A 75 50.50 27.16 31.52
C ARG A 75 50.46 25.70 31.97
N GLU A 76 50.42 25.43 33.27
CA GLU A 76 50.24 24.08 33.83
C GLU A 76 48.87 23.50 33.46
N SER A 77 47.81 24.30 33.55
CA SER A 77 46.45 23.94 33.11
C SER A 77 46.41 23.59 31.62
N MET A 78 47.03 24.42 30.76
CA MET A 78 47.12 24.17 29.31
C MET A 78 47.96 22.92 28.99
N GLN A 79 49.08 22.70 29.68
CA GLN A 79 49.89 21.49 29.51
C GLN A 79 49.14 20.23 29.97
N GLN A 80 48.40 20.32 31.07
CA GLN A 80 47.59 19.22 31.59
C GLN A 80 46.44 18.89 30.63
N GLU A 81 45.78 19.90 30.05
CA GLU A 81 44.75 19.71 29.04
C GLU A 81 45.31 19.07 27.75
N ALA A 82 46.49 19.51 27.29
CA ALA A 82 47.17 18.92 26.13
C ALA A 82 47.55 17.46 26.37
N LEU A 83 48.05 17.12 27.56
CA LEU A 83 48.37 15.74 27.97
C LEU A 83 47.11 14.86 28.02
N VAL A 84 46.02 15.40 28.59
CA VAL A 84 44.69 14.77 28.69
C VAL A 84 44.14 14.45 27.29
N LYS A 85 44.24 15.39 26.34
CA LYS A 85 43.88 15.19 24.93
C LYS A 85 44.77 14.13 24.26
N ALA A 86 46.08 14.18 24.46
CA ALA A 86 47.03 13.21 23.89
C ALA A 86 46.76 11.78 24.36
N LEU A 87 46.45 11.59 25.65
CA LEU A 87 46.12 10.27 26.21
C LEU A 87 44.80 9.73 25.66
N ALA A 88 43.77 10.57 25.50
CA ALA A 88 42.51 10.17 24.88
C ALA A 88 42.72 9.70 23.44
N LEU A 89 43.53 10.42 22.66
CA LEU A 89 43.87 10.02 21.28
C LEU A 89 44.66 8.71 21.23
N LEU A 90 45.58 8.47 22.17
CA LEU A 90 46.31 7.20 22.27
C LEU A 90 45.36 6.02 22.55
N LEU A 91 44.40 6.19 23.47
CA LEU A 91 43.39 5.17 23.76
C LEU A 91 42.52 4.88 22.54
N LEU A 92 42.04 5.92 21.85
CA LEU A 92 41.25 5.76 20.62
C LEU A 92 42.04 5.05 19.52
N ARG A 93 43.33 5.38 19.35
CA ARG A 93 44.24 4.66 18.43
C ARG A 93 44.44 3.20 18.81
N ALA A 94 44.42 2.89 20.11
CA ALA A 94 44.45 1.53 20.63
C ALA A 94 43.08 0.82 20.55
N GLY A 95 42.05 1.46 19.97
CA GLY A 95 40.71 0.89 19.85
C GLY A 95 39.93 0.90 21.17
N LEU A 96 40.24 1.82 22.09
CA LEU A 96 39.62 1.95 23.41
C LEU A 96 38.96 3.33 23.58
N MET A 97 37.65 3.32 23.85
CA MET A 97 36.87 4.48 24.24
C MET A 97 36.93 4.68 25.76
N PRO A 98 37.53 5.79 26.26
CA PRO A 98 37.53 6.08 27.68
C PRO A 98 36.10 6.36 28.20
N CYS A 99 35.80 5.92 29.42
CA CYS A 99 34.50 6.18 30.04
C CYS A 99 34.37 7.65 30.49
N THR A 100 35.46 8.25 30.98
CA THR A 100 35.51 9.61 31.53
C THR A 100 36.67 10.39 30.90
N ASP A 101 36.50 11.71 30.82
CA ASP A 101 37.51 12.60 30.19
C ASP A 101 38.53 13.13 31.20
N ALA A 102 38.25 13.04 32.50
CA ALA A 102 39.16 13.46 33.56
C ALA A 102 40.04 12.29 34.05
N GLU A 103 39.43 11.24 34.60
CA GLU A 103 40.14 10.09 35.19
C GLU A 103 39.95 8.80 34.37
N ARG A 104 40.79 8.60 33.36
CA ARG A 104 40.72 7.51 32.38
C ARG A 104 41.15 6.13 32.94
N ARG A 105 40.52 5.67 34.02
CA ARG A 105 40.81 4.38 34.68
C ARG A 105 40.05 3.19 34.09
N SER A 106 39.07 3.44 33.22
CA SER A 106 38.26 2.43 32.54
C SER A 106 37.98 2.82 31.10
N ALA A 107 37.93 1.83 30.21
CA ALA A 107 37.61 2.01 28.81
C ALA A 107 36.86 0.80 28.26
N PHE A 108 36.09 1.02 27.19
CA PHE A 108 35.44 -0.03 26.40
C PHE A 108 36.06 -0.08 25.01
N THR A 109 36.16 -1.27 24.42
CA THR A 109 36.68 -1.40 23.05
C THR A 109 35.72 -0.78 22.04
N LEU A 110 36.22 -0.10 21.01
CA LEU A 110 35.39 0.46 19.92
C LEU A 110 34.53 -0.63 19.25
N ALA A 111 35.10 -1.82 19.02
CA ALA A 111 34.37 -2.96 18.45
C ALA A 111 33.13 -3.37 19.27
N LEU A 112 33.18 -3.26 20.61
CA LEU A 112 32.04 -3.53 21.48
C LEU A 112 30.95 -2.45 21.31
N LEU A 113 31.36 -1.19 21.15
CA LEU A 113 30.46 -0.06 20.99
C LEU A 113 29.82 -0.05 19.60
N ASP A 114 30.56 -0.44 18.55
CA ASP A 114 30.02 -0.71 17.22
C ASP A 114 28.95 -1.80 17.27
N HIS A 115 29.26 -2.92 17.91
CA HIS A 115 28.32 -4.01 18.08
C HIS A 115 27.07 -3.57 18.87
N CYS A 116 27.25 -2.75 19.92
CA CYS A 116 26.13 -2.16 20.65
C CYS A 116 25.29 -1.20 19.80
N ALA A 117 25.91 -0.41 18.92
CA ALA A 117 25.21 0.51 18.03
C ALA A 117 24.27 -0.27 17.10
N VAL A 118 24.77 -1.34 16.46
CA VAL A 118 23.95 -2.24 15.63
C VAL A 118 22.82 -2.89 16.43
N PHE A 119 23.07 -3.34 17.67
CA PHE A 119 22.00 -3.88 18.53
C PHE A 119 20.96 -2.84 18.92
N SER A 120 21.35 -1.57 19.03
CA SER A 120 20.45 -0.47 19.37
C SER A 120 19.58 -0.07 18.17
N THR A 121 20.13 -0.09 16.95
CA THR A 121 19.43 0.36 15.74
C THR A 121 18.73 -0.77 14.98
N LEU A 122 19.27 -1.98 14.93
CA LEU A 122 18.66 -3.13 14.23
C LEU A 122 17.83 -3.99 15.18
N ALA A 123 18.44 -4.48 16.26
CA ALA A 123 17.76 -5.35 17.23
C ALA A 123 16.89 -4.58 18.25
N LYS A 124 16.85 -3.24 18.14
CA LYS A 124 16.11 -2.31 19.02
C LYS A 124 16.27 -2.59 20.52
N THR A 125 17.44 -3.12 20.88
CA THR A 125 17.70 -3.64 22.22
C THR A 125 18.06 -2.48 23.15
N SER A 126 17.50 -2.48 24.37
CA SER A 126 17.89 -1.48 25.36
C SER A 126 19.33 -1.69 25.82
N SER A 127 20.04 -0.60 26.10
CA SER A 127 21.41 -0.64 26.63
C SER A 127 21.54 -1.57 27.85
N TYR A 128 20.52 -1.61 28.71
CA TYR A 128 20.47 -2.51 29.86
C TYR A 128 20.43 -4.00 29.48
N ARG A 129 19.61 -4.37 28.48
CA ARG A 129 19.52 -5.75 28.01
C ARG A 129 20.80 -6.17 27.32
N TYR A 130 21.39 -5.31 26.50
CA TYR A 130 22.69 -5.57 25.89
C TYR A 130 23.79 -5.75 26.94
N TYR A 131 23.85 -4.87 27.94
CA TYR A 131 24.80 -5.00 29.03
C TYR A 131 24.58 -6.29 29.87
N SER A 132 23.33 -6.71 30.03
CA SER A 132 22.99 -7.99 30.65
C SER A 132 23.52 -9.18 29.83
N VAL A 133 23.47 -9.12 28.49
CA VAL A 133 24.10 -10.13 27.62
C VAL A 133 25.59 -10.18 27.87
N LEU A 134 26.28 -9.03 27.97
CA LEU A 134 27.71 -8.98 28.27
C LEU A 134 28.04 -9.66 29.62
N LYS A 135 27.21 -9.45 30.65
CA LYS A 135 27.35 -10.15 31.94
C LYS A 135 27.25 -11.68 31.80
N HIS A 136 26.28 -12.17 31.02
CA HIS A 136 26.11 -13.61 30.78
C HIS A 136 27.24 -14.21 29.92
N LEU A 137 27.76 -13.47 28.95
CA LEU A 137 28.91 -13.91 28.16
C LEU A 137 30.19 -13.93 28.98
N THR A 138 30.33 -12.99 29.93
CA THR A 138 31.50 -12.93 30.83
C THR A 138 31.47 -14.04 31.87
N HIS A 139 30.30 -14.29 32.47
CA HIS A 139 30.13 -15.36 33.45
C HIS A 139 28.76 -16.04 33.29
N THR A 140 28.70 -17.10 32.49
CA THR A 140 27.44 -17.74 32.06
C THR A 140 26.59 -18.29 33.21
N GLY A 141 27.21 -18.90 34.22
CA GLY A 141 26.48 -19.47 35.36
C GLY A 141 26.08 -18.45 36.45
N PHE A 142 26.82 -17.34 36.59
CA PHE A 142 26.67 -16.38 37.69
C PHE A 142 26.84 -14.93 37.21
N PRO A 143 26.00 -14.45 36.28
CA PRO A 143 26.12 -13.10 35.70
C PRO A 143 26.01 -11.98 36.75
N GLY A 144 25.35 -12.25 37.89
CA GLY A 144 25.27 -11.31 39.01
C GLY A 144 26.59 -11.08 39.78
N GLN A 145 27.60 -11.93 39.58
CA GLN A 145 28.93 -11.77 40.19
C GLN A 145 29.86 -10.88 39.34
N VAL A 146 29.48 -10.54 38.12
CA VAL A 146 30.24 -9.61 37.26
C VAL A 146 30.09 -8.19 37.81
N SER A 147 31.23 -7.51 38.02
CA SER A 147 31.24 -6.12 38.51
C SER A 147 30.40 -5.21 37.61
N ASP A 148 29.53 -4.41 38.23
CA ASP A 148 28.63 -3.53 37.49
C ASP A 148 29.35 -2.26 37.01
N ARG A 149 29.34 -2.07 35.69
CA ARG A 149 29.92 -0.92 34.96
C ARG A 149 28.92 -0.34 33.97
N TYR A 150 27.64 -0.51 34.26
CA TYR A 150 26.56 -0.14 33.36
C TYR A 150 26.51 1.37 33.11
N HIS A 151 26.72 2.19 34.14
CA HIS A 151 26.68 3.65 34.00
C HIS A 151 27.85 4.17 33.14
N GLU A 152 29.05 3.62 33.36
CA GLU A 152 30.22 3.92 32.53
C GLU A 152 30.02 3.47 31.08
N PHE A 153 29.37 2.32 30.89
CA PHE A 153 29.01 1.82 29.56
C PHE A 153 28.02 2.74 28.85
N LEU A 154 26.99 3.23 29.54
CA LEU A 154 26.01 4.18 28.98
C LEU A 154 26.67 5.47 28.49
N GLN A 155 27.60 6.02 29.28
CA GLN A 155 28.35 7.23 28.90
C GLN A 155 29.24 6.97 27.69
N ALA A 156 30.02 5.88 27.70
CA ALA A 156 30.88 5.50 26.59
C ALA A 156 30.09 5.25 25.29
N GLN A 157 28.97 4.53 25.38
CA GLN A 157 28.05 4.27 24.26
C GLN A 157 27.58 5.59 23.64
N ARG A 158 27.04 6.49 24.47
CA ARG A 158 26.45 7.74 24.01
C ARG A 158 27.48 8.67 23.36
N LYS A 159 28.64 8.83 24.00
CA LYS A 159 29.78 9.59 23.45
C LYS A 159 30.24 9.01 22.12
N TYR A 160 30.36 7.68 22.04
CA TYR A 160 30.77 6.99 20.83
C TYR A 160 29.79 7.23 19.68
N SER A 161 28.50 7.05 19.91
CA SER A 161 27.49 7.33 18.87
C SER A 161 27.52 8.78 18.40
N TYR A 162 27.74 9.74 19.30
CA TYR A 162 27.90 11.15 18.91
C TYR A 162 29.16 11.41 18.07
N LEU A 163 30.31 10.84 18.46
CA LEU A 163 31.54 10.93 17.66
C LEU A 163 31.38 10.29 16.27
N MET A 164 30.63 9.18 16.19
CA MET A 164 30.31 8.56 14.90
C MET A 164 29.41 9.46 14.05
N ALA A 165 28.42 10.13 14.64
CA ALA A 165 27.60 11.11 13.92
C ALA A 165 28.46 12.27 13.37
N LEU A 166 29.35 12.85 14.18
CA LEU A 166 30.31 13.89 13.74
C LEU A 166 31.25 13.41 12.62
N LYS A 167 31.70 12.16 12.70
CA LYS A 167 32.53 11.55 11.67
C LYS A 167 31.75 11.37 10.37
N HIS A 168 30.50 10.94 10.45
CA HIS A 168 29.65 10.68 9.27
C HIS A 168 29.19 11.96 8.58
N SER A 169 28.93 13.04 9.32
CA SER A 169 28.58 14.34 8.75
C SER A 169 29.75 15.06 8.07
N GLY A 170 31.00 14.63 8.31
CA GLY A 170 32.18 15.28 7.78
C GLY A 170 32.54 16.61 8.47
N THR A 171 31.79 17.04 9.48
CA THR A 171 32.07 18.24 10.29
C THR A 171 33.32 18.10 11.17
N ALA A 172 33.92 16.91 11.25
CA ALA A 172 35.16 16.66 11.97
C ALA A 172 36.43 17.23 11.30
N PHE A 173 36.32 17.87 10.13
CA PHE A 173 37.47 18.38 9.36
C PHE A 173 37.72 19.90 9.45
N ASP A 174 36.89 20.67 10.16
CA ASP A 174 37.21 22.07 10.45
C ASP A 174 37.82 22.22 11.85
N THR A 175 39.10 22.61 11.85
CA THR A 175 39.99 22.78 12.99
C THR A 175 39.77 24.06 13.80
N GLU A 176 38.64 24.73 13.66
CA GLU A 176 38.29 25.85 14.53
C GLU A 176 36.85 25.72 15.03
N GLN A 177 36.65 26.09 16.29
CA GLN A 177 35.46 25.93 17.11
C GLN A 177 34.25 26.73 16.58
N GLY A 178 33.76 26.42 15.37
CA GLY A 178 32.46 26.87 14.90
C GLY A 178 31.35 26.10 15.61
N ASP A 179 30.28 26.80 16.00
CA ASP A 179 29.04 26.13 16.41
C ASP A 179 28.50 25.30 15.25
N LEU A 180 28.14 24.03 15.51
CA LEU A 180 27.50 23.18 14.50
C LEU A 180 26.16 23.77 14.09
N ASP A 181 25.96 23.95 12.79
CA ASP A 181 24.70 24.45 12.24
C ASP A 181 23.52 23.53 12.61
N THR A 182 22.34 24.13 12.73
CA THR A 182 21.09 23.42 12.97
C THR A 182 20.86 22.33 11.93
N GLY A 183 20.56 21.11 12.39
CA GLY A 183 20.33 19.95 11.52
C GLY A 183 21.56 19.40 10.78
N SER A 184 22.75 19.98 10.94
CA SER A 184 23.96 19.63 10.16
C SER A 184 24.46 18.19 10.31
N LEU A 185 24.09 17.50 11.38
CA LEU A 185 24.50 16.11 11.61
C LEU A 185 23.50 15.08 11.04
N ALA A 186 22.36 15.52 10.49
CA ALA A 186 21.37 14.63 9.92
C ALA A 186 21.66 14.30 8.45
N ILE A 187 21.38 13.05 8.06
CA ILE A 187 21.27 12.68 6.65
C ILE A 187 19.88 13.07 6.17
N ASP A 188 19.82 13.88 5.12
CA ASP A 188 18.59 14.28 4.46
C ASP A 188 18.32 13.44 3.20
N CYS A 189 17.19 13.69 2.53
CA CYS A 189 16.88 12.96 1.30
C CYS A 189 17.69 13.49 0.12
N VAL A 190 18.55 12.65 -0.45
CA VAL A 190 19.38 12.99 -1.63
C VAL A 190 18.58 13.09 -2.93
N ALA A 191 17.42 12.42 -3.00
CA ALA A 191 16.57 12.36 -4.20
C ALA A 191 15.46 13.42 -4.23
N CYS A 192 15.16 14.09 -3.11
CA CYS A 192 14.17 15.16 -3.11
C CYS A 192 14.74 16.42 -3.78
N PRO A 193 13.90 17.21 -4.47
CA PRO A 193 14.35 18.43 -5.14
C PRO A 193 14.85 19.44 -4.10
N LYS A 194 16.11 19.84 -4.20
CA LYS A 194 16.73 20.88 -3.38
C LYS A 194 17.39 21.93 -4.28
N PRO A 195 16.80 23.13 -4.38
CA PRO A 195 17.37 24.21 -5.18
C PRO A 195 18.82 24.48 -4.75
N GLY A 196 19.71 24.70 -5.71
CA GLY A 196 21.12 25.00 -5.46
C GLY A 196 21.98 23.80 -5.04
N VAL A 197 21.37 22.64 -4.79
CA VAL A 197 22.08 21.41 -4.43
C VAL A 197 22.04 20.40 -5.57
N ASN A 198 20.83 19.98 -6.00
CA ASN A 198 20.66 18.97 -7.05
C ASN A 198 19.86 19.46 -8.27
N PHE A 199 19.34 20.69 -8.25
CA PHE A 199 18.83 21.36 -9.44
C PHE A 199 18.90 22.89 -9.28
N ASN A 200 18.89 23.63 -10.38
CA ASN A 200 18.71 25.09 -10.37
C ASN A 200 17.31 25.45 -10.84
N LEU A 201 16.61 26.30 -10.09
CA LEU A 201 15.26 26.72 -10.44
C LEU A 201 15.18 27.47 -11.79
N ALA A 202 16.27 28.13 -12.20
CA ALA A 202 16.36 28.82 -13.49
C ALA A 202 16.34 27.88 -14.70
N ASP A 203 16.74 26.62 -14.52
CA ASP A 203 16.78 25.61 -15.58
C ASP A 203 15.42 24.89 -15.74
N VAL A 204 14.48 25.12 -14.82
CA VAL A 204 13.17 24.44 -14.78
C VAL A 204 12.13 25.26 -15.53
N LEU A 205 11.50 24.66 -16.54
CA LEU A 205 10.41 25.31 -17.27
C LEU A 205 9.20 25.54 -16.35
N PRO A 206 8.40 26.62 -16.56
CA PRO A 206 7.21 26.88 -15.75
C PRO A 206 6.23 25.69 -15.66
N ALA A 207 6.09 24.92 -16.75
CA ALA A 207 5.25 23.73 -16.81
C ALA A 207 5.81 22.53 -15.99
N GLU A 208 7.11 22.55 -15.67
CA GLU A 208 7.80 21.46 -14.97
C GLU A 208 7.97 21.75 -13.47
N ARG A 209 7.80 23.01 -13.03
CA ARG A 209 7.90 23.41 -11.61
C ARG A 209 7.14 22.50 -10.64
N PRO A 210 5.91 22.01 -10.95
CA PRO A 210 5.20 21.09 -10.07
C PRO A 210 5.94 19.79 -9.77
N PHE A 211 6.79 19.30 -10.69
CA PHE A 211 7.57 18.06 -10.51
C PHE A 211 8.74 18.25 -9.52
N PHE A 212 9.29 19.47 -9.47
CA PHE A 212 10.37 19.91 -8.57
C PHE A 212 9.87 20.44 -7.22
N ARG A 213 8.56 20.37 -6.95
CA ARG A 213 7.99 20.71 -5.64
C ARG A 213 8.47 19.73 -4.57
N PHE A 214 8.90 20.26 -3.42
CA PHE A 214 9.27 19.42 -2.28
C PHE A 214 8.01 18.91 -1.58
N TRP A 215 7.75 17.60 -1.68
CA TRP A 215 6.62 16.95 -1.01
C TRP A 215 7.04 16.32 0.32
N PHE A 216 6.40 16.75 1.40
CA PHE A 216 6.57 16.16 2.74
C PHE A 216 5.24 15.71 3.34
N SER A 217 5.33 14.83 4.33
CA SER A 217 4.19 14.34 5.11
C SER A 217 4.48 14.60 6.58
N PHE A 218 3.50 15.16 7.28
CA PHE A 218 3.53 15.27 8.74
C PHE A 218 2.54 14.28 9.33
N ASP A 219 2.97 13.55 10.36
CA ASP A 219 2.10 12.66 11.11
C ASP A 219 2.51 12.54 12.58
N GLY A 220 1.54 12.19 13.43
CA GLY A 220 1.69 12.03 14.87
C GLY A 220 1.60 10.57 15.31
N ASN A 221 2.55 10.12 16.11
CA ASN A 221 2.68 8.74 16.56
C ASN A 221 2.65 8.62 18.09
N PHE A 222 1.67 7.88 18.61
CA PHE A 222 1.45 7.67 20.05
C PHE A 222 2.03 6.36 20.59
N HIS A 223 2.68 5.55 19.74
CA HIS A 223 3.31 4.29 20.14
C HIS A 223 4.70 4.47 20.73
N ASN A 224 5.27 5.68 20.71
CA ASN A 224 6.60 5.98 21.27
C ASN A 224 6.55 6.95 22.48
N PRO A 225 5.87 6.59 23.60
CA PRO A 225 5.80 7.44 24.79
C PRO A 225 7.09 7.41 25.60
N ARG A 226 7.23 8.38 26.51
CA ARG A 226 8.25 8.36 27.58
C ARG A 226 7.58 8.41 28.96
N LYS A 227 8.08 7.58 29.86
CA LYS A 227 7.61 7.52 31.26
C LYS A 227 8.18 8.70 32.04
N ALA A 228 7.32 9.33 32.84
CA ALA A 228 7.73 10.34 33.80
C ALA A 228 8.62 9.71 34.87
N LYS A 229 9.92 10.00 34.82
CA LYS A 229 10.92 9.52 35.78
C LYS A 229 11.72 10.69 36.35
N LYS A 230 12.29 10.49 37.53
CA LYS A 230 13.34 11.38 38.05
C LYS A 230 14.59 11.16 37.20
N PHE A 231 15.17 12.23 36.69
CA PHE A 231 16.41 12.22 35.93
C PHE A 231 17.36 13.28 36.51
N ASP A 232 18.64 13.10 36.26
CA ASP A 232 19.70 14.02 36.68
C ASP A 232 19.61 15.32 35.86
N ALA A 233 19.78 16.47 36.52
CA ALA A 233 19.88 17.76 35.85
C ALA A 233 21.10 17.80 34.88
N GLY A 234 22.10 16.95 35.10
CA GLY A 234 23.26 16.78 34.21
C GLY A 234 23.02 15.92 32.96
N ASP A 235 21.81 15.41 32.69
CA ASP A 235 21.50 14.69 31.45
C ASP A 235 21.35 15.64 30.25
N LEU A 236 22.49 16.02 29.67
CA LEU A 236 22.57 16.90 28.50
C LEU A 236 22.44 16.11 27.20
N CYS A 237 21.64 16.59 26.25
CA CYS A 237 21.55 16.03 24.88
C CYS A 237 22.73 16.51 24.03
N PHE A 238 23.45 15.60 23.37
CA PHE A 238 24.58 15.98 22.51
C PHE A 238 24.14 16.48 21.12
N THR A 239 22.95 16.06 20.70
CA THR A 239 22.39 16.30 19.36
C THR A 239 21.21 17.28 19.35
N ASP A 240 20.98 18.02 20.44
CA ASP A 240 19.88 18.99 20.55
C ASP A 240 19.95 20.03 19.43
N GLY A 241 18.88 20.13 18.62
CA GLY A 241 18.82 21.01 17.44
C GLY A 241 19.79 20.66 16.30
N ARG A 242 20.62 19.63 16.43
CA ARG A 242 21.70 19.33 15.47
C ARG A 242 21.37 18.19 14.50
N MET A 243 20.25 17.50 14.70
CA MET A 243 19.81 16.37 13.89
C MET A 243 18.31 16.47 13.53
N TYR A 244 17.54 15.40 13.73
CA TYR A 244 16.13 15.31 13.35
C TYR A 244 15.22 15.99 14.36
N TYR A 245 15.50 15.83 15.65
CA TYR A 245 14.82 16.60 16.69
C TYR A 245 15.09 18.10 16.55
N VAL A 246 14.02 18.88 16.69
CA VAL A 246 14.13 20.32 16.87
C VAL A 246 14.86 20.68 18.17
N GLU A 247 15.42 21.88 18.21
CA GLU A 247 15.99 22.42 19.44
C GLU A 247 14.93 22.53 20.55
N GLN A 248 15.22 21.94 21.72
CA GLN A 248 14.21 21.72 22.74
C GLN A 248 13.81 22.99 23.49
N ALA A 249 14.74 23.90 23.80
CA ALA A 249 14.42 25.09 24.58
C ALA A 249 13.46 26.05 23.82
N PRO A 250 13.74 26.47 22.58
CA PRO A 250 12.81 27.31 21.81
C PRO A 250 11.48 26.61 21.52
N TYR A 251 11.51 25.29 21.31
CA TYR A 251 10.30 24.49 21.14
C TYR A 251 9.43 24.49 22.41
N ARG A 252 10.03 24.36 23.60
CA ARG A 252 9.33 24.42 24.89
C ARG A 252 8.70 25.79 25.14
N ASP A 253 9.37 26.87 24.74
CA ASP A 253 8.82 28.21 24.86
C ASP A 253 7.63 28.41 23.93
N TRP A 254 7.74 27.94 22.68
CA TRP A 254 6.65 27.94 21.71
C TRP A 254 5.39 27.23 22.25
N ILE A 255 5.51 25.98 22.70
CA ILE A 255 4.35 25.19 23.14
C ILE A 255 3.68 25.75 24.41
N ASN A 256 4.42 26.53 25.22
CA ASN A 256 3.95 27.13 26.46
C ASN A 256 3.51 28.58 26.28
N SER A 257 3.72 29.17 25.10
CA SER A 257 3.32 30.54 24.80
C SER A 257 1.79 30.70 24.92
N LYS A 258 1.35 31.92 25.22
CA LYS A 258 -0.08 32.23 25.31
C LYS A 258 -0.76 32.16 23.94
N ASP A 259 -0.01 32.44 22.88
CA ASP A 259 -0.48 32.47 21.50
C ASP A 259 -0.79 31.07 20.95
N ASN A 260 -0.26 30.01 21.61
CA ASN A 260 -0.47 28.61 21.25
C ASN A 260 -1.42 27.86 22.19
N LYS A 261 -2.12 28.58 23.07
CA LYS A 261 -3.24 27.98 23.82
C LYS A 261 -4.40 27.78 22.86
N GLU A 262 -4.65 26.53 22.49
CA GLU A 262 -5.82 26.19 21.66
C GLU A 262 -7.09 26.74 22.34
N PRO A 263 -7.93 27.52 21.62
CA PRO A 263 -9.19 27.99 22.15
C PRO A 263 -10.05 26.80 22.57
N SER A 264 -10.83 26.94 23.65
CA SER A 264 -11.81 25.93 24.03
C SER A 264 -12.69 25.64 22.83
N MET A 265 -12.74 24.38 22.39
CA MET A 265 -13.46 23.93 21.19
C MET A 265 -14.76 24.72 20.98
N ASP A 266 -14.80 25.57 19.96
CA ASP A 266 -16.07 26.00 19.40
C ASP A 266 -16.79 24.71 18.99
N LYS A 267 -17.97 24.47 19.56
CA LYS A 267 -18.75 23.24 19.37
C LYS A 267 -19.22 23.02 17.91
N LYS A 268 -18.84 23.89 16.98
CA LYS A 268 -19.13 23.73 15.55
C LYS A 268 -18.18 22.70 14.95
N ARG A 269 -18.73 21.49 14.82
CA ARG A 269 -18.12 20.40 14.05
C ARG A 269 -17.86 20.89 12.62
N PRO A 270 -16.65 20.71 12.06
CA PRO A 270 -16.43 20.97 10.64
C PRO A 270 -17.31 20.03 9.80
N GLU A 271 -17.68 20.49 8.60
CA GLU A 271 -18.58 19.78 7.68
C GLU A 271 -17.90 18.57 6.97
N CYS A 272 -16.63 18.27 7.26
CA CYS A 272 -15.93 17.14 6.65
C CYS A 272 -16.25 15.80 7.31
N ASP A 273 -15.94 14.71 6.62
CA ASP A 273 -16.18 13.35 7.09
C ASP A 273 -15.56 13.07 8.46
N ASN A 274 -16.22 12.18 9.21
CA ASN A 274 -15.95 11.82 10.61
C ASN A 274 -14.55 11.23 10.86
N HIS A 275 -13.50 12.06 10.81
CA HIS A 275 -12.18 11.67 11.26
C HIS A 275 -12.15 11.60 12.80
N LYS A 276 -12.12 10.37 13.33
CA LYS A 276 -11.96 10.10 14.77
C LYS A 276 -10.69 10.75 15.35
N ALA A 277 -9.64 10.91 14.54
CA ALA A 277 -8.38 11.56 14.92
C ALA A 277 -8.56 12.99 15.44
N ALA A 278 -9.54 13.74 14.91
CA ALA A 278 -9.83 15.10 15.39
C ALA A 278 -10.68 15.13 16.68
N THR A 279 -11.27 13.99 17.08
CA THR A 279 -12.29 13.91 18.12
C THR A 279 -11.72 13.52 19.49
N ASP A 280 -10.70 12.64 19.54
CA ASP A 280 -10.06 12.18 20.77
C ASP A 280 -8.85 13.04 21.15
N LYS A 281 -9.03 14.35 21.23
CA LYS A 281 -8.02 15.24 21.81
C LYS A 281 -8.22 15.24 23.34
N PHE A 282 -7.12 15.17 24.10
CA PHE A 282 -7.06 15.35 25.57
C PHE A 282 -7.10 14.12 26.51
N VAL A 283 -6.62 12.94 26.10
CA VAL A 283 -6.28 11.90 27.11
C VAL A 283 -4.90 12.18 27.69
N ARG A 284 -4.86 12.72 28.92
CA ARG A 284 -3.63 12.80 29.71
C ARG A 284 -3.37 11.41 30.30
N TRP A 285 -2.43 10.68 29.71
CA TRP A 285 -2.00 9.39 30.24
C TRP A 285 -1.17 9.61 31.52
N GLY A 286 -1.71 9.19 32.67
CA GLY A 286 -1.00 9.31 33.95
C GLY A 286 0.34 8.55 33.93
N GLY A 287 1.41 9.19 34.40
CA GLY A 287 2.74 8.58 34.49
C GLY A 287 3.62 8.73 33.23
N LEU A 288 3.16 9.45 32.21
CA LEU A 288 3.97 9.82 31.03
C LEU A 288 4.33 11.31 31.07
N ASP A 289 5.55 11.64 30.65
CA ASP A 289 5.99 13.01 30.40
C ASP A 289 5.98 13.35 28.90
N VAL A 290 6.18 12.37 28.02
CA VAL A 290 5.93 12.44 26.58
C VAL A 290 4.85 11.43 26.21
N THR A 291 3.75 11.91 25.63
CA THR A 291 2.60 11.09 25.23
C THR A 291 2.72 10.48 23.83
N GLY A 292 3.62 11.01 23.01
CA GLY A 292 3.84 10.60 21.62
C GLY A 292 4.88 11.48 20.95
N VAL A 293 5.10 11.30 19.67
CA VAL A 293 6.07 12.05 18.86
C VAL A 293 5.43 12.42 17.52
N GLY A 294 5.87 13.50 16.89
CA GLY A 294 5.47 13.86 15.53
C GLY A 294 6.70 14.01 14.63
N ALA A 295 6.57 13.69 13.35
CA ALA A 295 7.66 13.88 12.41
C ALA A 295 7.20 14.35 11.03
N CYS A 296 8.05 15.18 10.42
CA CYS A 296 8.06 15.42 8.98
C CYS A 296 8.93 14.36 8.30
N THR A 297 8.39 13.73 7.27
CA THR A 297 9.10 12.82 6.36
C THR A 297 8.95 13.29 4.92
N CYS A 298 9.89 13.02 4.03
CA CYS A 298 9.64 13.26 2.61
C CYS A 298 8.58 12.25 2.12
N ALA A 299 7.55 12.75 1.43
CA ALA A 299 6.40 11.92 1.06
C ALA A 299 6.77 10.81 0.06
N ARG A 300 7.79 11.04 -0.78
CA ARG A 300 8.19 10.13 -1.86
C ARG A 300 9.11 9.00 -1.42
N HIS A 301 10.06 9.29 -0.51
CA HIS A 301 11.15 8.36 -0.18
C HIS A 301 11.15 7.89 1.28
N SER A 302 10.25 8.42 2.12
CA SER A 302 10.09 8.02 3.53
C SER A 302 11.32 8.28 4.42
N LEU A 303 12.15 9.27 4.08
CA LEU A 303 13.23 9.74 4.95
C LEU A 303 12.72 10.83 5.90
N PHE A 304 13.10 10.74 7.18
CA PHE A 304 12.83 11.77 8.17
C PHE A 304 13.56 13.06 7.80
N GLN A 305 12.89 14.20 7.95
CA GLN A 305 13.49 15.49 7.66
C GLN A 305 14.31 16.00 8.86
N PRO A 306 15.50 16.59 8.61
CA PRO A 306 16.22 17.34 9.65
C PRO A 306 15.31 18.41 10.25
N GLN A 307 15.39 18.62 11.57
CA GLN A 307 14.52 19.54 12.32
C GLN A 307 13.00 19.27 12.19
N GLY A 308 12.61 18.09 11.68
CA GLY A 308 11.22 17.73 11.47
C GLY A 308 10.59 16.94 12.62
N PHE A 309 11.33 16.64 13.70
CA PHE A 309 10.90 15.70 14.74
C PHE A 309 10.62 16.39 16.08
N VAL A 310 9.48 16.10 16.70
CA VAL A 310 8.99 16.77 17.92
C VAL A 310 8.37 15.79 18.93
N ASP A 311 8.45 16.12 20.22
CA ASP A 311 7.80 15.37 21.31
C ASP A 311 6.42 15.97 21.65
N PHE A 312 5.40 15.12 21.79
CA PHE A 312 4.08 15.54 22.27
C PHE A 312 3.98 15.43 23.78
N TYR A 313 3.56 16.51 24.44
CA TYR A 313 3.45 16.55 25.92
C TYR A 313 2.02 16.44 26.45
N LYS A 314 1.02 16.64 25.60
CA LYS A 314 -0.41 16.69 25.95
C LYS A 314 -1.29 16.32 24.75
N GLY A 315 -1.33 15.04 24.40
CA GLY A 315 -2.09 14.56 23.22
C GLY A 315 -1.59 15.20 21.92
N GLU A 316 -2.39 15.19 20.87
CA GLU A 316 -2.10 15.93 19.63
C GLU A 316 -2.57 17.38 19.73
N ARG A 317 -1.70 18.33 19.38
CA ARG A 317 -1.99 19.76 19.26
C ARG A 317 -1.43 20.28 17.95
N PHE A 318 -2.10 21.24 17.33
CA PHE A 318 -1.60 21.83 16.08
C PHE A 318 -0.24 22.51 16.28
N ALA A 319 -0.01 23.12 17.44
CA ALA A 319 1.26 23.79 17.77
C ALA A 319 2.50 22.87 17.64
N TYR A 320 2.35 21.56 17.87
CA TYR A 320 3.48 20.64 17.69
C TYR A 320 3.81 20.45 16.20
N GLY A 321 2.78 20.21 15.38
CA GLY A 321 2.95 20.08 13.94
C GLY A 321 3.42 21.36 13.29
N ASP A 322 2.84 22.51 13.67
CA ASP A 322 3.23 23.82 13.16
C ASP A 322 4.74 24.07 13.32
N TYR A 323 5.28 23.79 14.51
CA TYR A 323 6.71 23.99 14.77
C TYR A 323 7.59 23.03 13.96
N ALA A 324 7.23 21.74 13.88
CA ALA A 324 7.96 20.75 13.11
C ALA A 324 7.99 21.09 11.60
N ILE A 325 6.83 21.49 11.07
CA ILE A 325 6.63 21.84 9.66
C ILE A 325 7.41 23.12 9.34
N ALA A 326 7.27 24.17 10.15
CA ALA A 326 7.96 25.43 9.94
C ALA A 326 9.49 25.30 10.05
N SER A 327 9.97 24.51 11.01
CA SER A 327 11.40 24.21 11.15
C SER A 327 11.95 23.46 9.94
N THR A 328 11.21 22.45 9.45
CA THR A 328 11.58 21.69 8.24
C THR A 328 11.63 22.57 7.00
N ILE A 329 10.61 23.41 6.79
CA ILE A 329 10.56 24.33 5.64
C ILE A 329 11.72 25.32 5.70
N THR A 330 11.97 25.89 6.87
CA THR A 330 13.04 26.88 7.06
C THR A 330 14.40 26.25 6.79
N GLN A 331 14.63 25.01 7.24
CA GLN A 331 15.84 24.25 6.94
C GLN A 331 16.04 24.03 5.44
N ILE A 332 14.98 23.68 4.70
CA ILE A 332 15.07 23.46 3.24
C ILE A 332 15.32 24.78 2.50
N LEU A 333 14.69 25.86 2.93
CA LEU A 333 14.85 27.19 2.34
C LEU A 333 16.26 27.77 2.51
N GLN A 334 17.08 27.25 3.44
CA GLN A 334 18.49 27.63 3.53
C GLN A 334 19.29 27.27 2.26
N SER A 335 18.87 26.23 1.52
CA SER A 335 19.51 25.83 0.27
C SER A 335 19.06 26.67 -0.94
N GLY A 336 17.88 27.30 -0.86
CA GLY A 336 17.33 28.14 -1.92
C GLY A 336 15.80 28.14 -1.95
N GLU A 337 15.23 28.96 -2.83
CA GLU A 337 13.77 29.11 -2.98
C GLU A 337 13.14 27.85 -3.59
N ALA A 338 12.20 27.23 -2.86
CA ALA A 338 11.50 26.01 -3.26
C ALA A 338 9.98 26.17 -3.13
N GLU A 339 9.25 25.43 -3.96
CA GLU A 339 7.81 25.23 -3.78
C GLU A 339 7.57 24.01 -2.88
N PHE A 340 6.52 24.06 -2.05
CA PHE A 340 6.23 23.02 -1.06
C PHE A 340 4.86 22.40 -1.25
N GLY A 341 4.82 21.08 -1.10
CA GLY A 341 3.61 20.26 -1.05
C GLY A 341 3.55 19.48 0.27
N MET A 342 2.39 19.41 0.91
CA MET A 342 2.20 18.60 2.11
C MET A 342 1.02 17.64 2.02
N THR A 343 1.24 16.40 2.43
CA THR A 343 0.15 15.46 2.76
C THR A 343 -0.06 15.45 4.27
N TYR A 344 -1.30 15.66 4.72
CA TYR A 344 -1.65 15.58 6.14
C TYR A 344 -3.05 15.01 6.32
N ASN A 345 -3.20 13.99 7.17
CA ASN A 345 -4.48 13.30 7.42
C ASN A 345 -5.59 14.22 7.95
N ILE A 346 -5.22 15.35 8.57
CA ILE A 346 -6.15 16.40 9.02
C ILE A 346 -5.89 17.74 8.32
N TRP A 347 -5.37 17.72 7.09
CA TRP A 347 -5.10 18.90 6.26
C TRP A 347 -6.26 19.91 6.25
N CYS A 348 -7.48 19.43 6.00
CA CYS A 348 -8.69 20.27 5.95
C CYS A 348 -9.04 20.95 7.28
N HIS A 349 -8.55 20.44 8.42
CA HIS A 349 -8.68 21.10 9.72
C HIS A 349 -7.51 22.05 10.02
N TRP A 350 -6.32 21.72 9.52
CA TRP A 350 -5.07 22.38 9.84
C TRP A 350 -4.82 23.62 8.99
N GLU A 351 -5.01 23.51 7.66
CA GLU A 351 -4.70 24.53 6.65
C GLU A 351 -5.51 25.83 6.82
N PRO A 352 -6.84 25.81 7.08
CA PRO A 352 -7.62 27.05 7.08
C PRO A 352 -7.19 28.07 8.14
N LYS A 353 -6.54 27.58 9.20
CA LYS A 353 -6.04 28.40 10.31
C LYS A 353 -4.51 28.48 10.31
N PHE A 354 -3.82 27.89 9.32
CA PHE A 354 -2.35 27.81 9.32
C PHE A 354 -1.74 29.20 9.17
N SER A 355 -2.22 30.03 8.24
CA SER A 355 -1.72 31.39 8.03
C SER A 355 -1.78 32.25 9.29
N ASP A 356 -2.88 32.17 10.05
CA ASP A 356 -3.05 32.89 11.32
C ASP A 356 -2.03 32.43 12.37
N ARG A 357 -1.76 31.13 12.44
CA ARG A 357 -0.76 30.56 13.37
C ARG A 357 0.66 30.88 12.92
N ALA A 358 0.92 30.85 11.62
CA ALA A 358 2.23 31.15 11.02
C ALA A 358 2.66 32.60 11.27
N ALA A 359 1.70 33.53 11.37
CA ALA A 359 1.98 34.93 11.75
C ALA A 359 2.61 35.07 13.15
N ASN A 360 2.41 34.08 14.03
CA ASN A 360 2.94 34.08 15.39
C ASN A 360 4.25 33.30 15.52
N PHE A 361 4.80 32.76 14.42
CA PHE A 361 6.03 31.98 14.48
C PHE A 361 7.21 32.82 14.99
N PRO A 362 8.03 32.26 15.91
CA PRO A 362 9.30 32.85 16.29
C PRO A 362 10.17 33.15 15.08
N SER A 363 11.04 34.17 15.18
CA SER A 363 11.84 34.66 14.06
C SER A 363 12.74 33.60 13.42
N HIS A 364 13.19 32.59 14.17
CA HIS A 364 14.07 31.52 13.66
C HIS A 364 13.33 30.45 12.85
N ILE A 365 11.99 30.41 12.88
CA ILE A 365 11.15 29.53 12.05
C ILE A 365 10.06 30.30 11.29
N ALA A 366 10.24 31.61 11.15
CA ALA A 366 9.29 32.47 10.45
C ALA A 366 9.31 32.16 8.96
N LEU A 367 8.12 31.96 8.38
CA LEU A 367 7.98 31.67 6.96
C LEU A 367 7.99 32.95 6.11
N PRO A 368 8.40 32.88 4.84
CA PRO A 368 8.32 34.02 3.92
C PRO A 368 6.89 34.57 3.82
N LYS A 369 6.74 35.91 3.68
CA LYS A 369 5.43 36.57 3.64
C LYS A 369 4.47 36.06 2.55
N ASN A 370 5.03 35.59 1.42
CA ASN A 370 4.26 35.06 0.29
C ASN A 370 4.37 33.53 0.19
N PHE A 371 4.63 32.85 1.32
CA PHE A 371 4.75 31.40 1.33
C PHE A 371 3.44 30.72 0.91
N GLN A 372 3.52 29.87 -0.10
CA GLN A 372 2.40 29.05 -0.54
C GLN A 372 2.69 27.59 -0.23
N LEU A 373 1.77 26.97 0.50
CA LEU A 373 1.79 25.53 0.76
C LEU A 373 0.58 24.91 0.08
N ILE A 374 0.85 24.01 -0.86
CA ILE A 374 -0.20 23.21 -1.48
C ILE A 374 -0.28 21.90 -0.71
N GLY A 375 -1.48 21.37 -0.53
CA GLY A 375 -1.60 20.10 0.15
C GLY A 375 -2.98 19.50 0.03
N GLY A 376 -3.12 18.33 0.61
CA GLY A 376 -4.36 17.59 0.59
C GLY A 376 -4.40 16.52 1.67
N VAL A 377 -5.62 16.06 1.91
CA VAL A 377 -5.85 14.83 2.68
C VAL A 377 -5.48 13.67 1.77
N PRO A 378 -4.47 12.84 2.10
CA PRO A 378 -4.19 11.67 1.30
C PRO A 378 -5.39 10.74 1.38
N LYS A 379 -6.02 10.44 0.23
CA LYS A 379 -7.25 9.64 0.19
C LYS A 379 -7.03 8.31 0.93
N PHE A 380 -5.88 7.65 0.73
CA PHE A 380 -5.51 6.42 1.42
C PHE A 380 -4.01 6.02 1.34
N HIS A 381 -3.12 6.87 0.80
CA HIS A 381 -1.68 6.57 0.73
C HIS A 381 -0.85 7.81 1.10
N GLY A 382 -0.56 7.92 2.41
CA GLY A 382 0.60 8.61 2.96
C GLY A 382 1.60 7.59 3.55
N GLU A 383 1.64 6.36 3.01
CA GLU A 383 2.35 5.19 3.58
C GLU A 383 3.81 5.45 3.95
N GLY A 384 4.44 6.47 3.37
CA GLY A 384 5.82 6.81 3.70
C GLY A 384 6.04 7.10 5.18
N CYS A 385 5.16 7.87 5.83
CA CYS A 385 5.29 8.10 7.27
C CYS A 385 4.96 6.85 8.09
N GLU A 386 3.95 6.07 7.68
CA GLU A 386 3.56 4.81 8.35
C GLU A 386 4.66 3.74 8.30
N HIS A 387 5.36 3.61 7.17
CA HIS A 387 6.52 2.71 7.05
C HIS A 387 7.67 3.16 7.96
N ALA A 388 7.92 4.47 8.03
CA ALA A 388 8.91 5.03 8.93
C ALA A 388 8.52 4.84 10.41
N TRP A 389 7.23 4.90 10.72
CA TRP A 389 6.69 4.61 12.05
C TRP A 389 6.78 3.15 12.43
N ALA A 390 6.46 2.22 11.53
CA ALA A 390 6.61 0.80 11.80
C ALA A 390 8.04 0.48 12.27
N PHE A 391 9.04 1.02 11.58
CA PHE A 391 10.45 0.89 11.98
C PHE A 391 10.77 1.52 13.36
N LEU A 392 10.23 2.71 13.64
CA LEU A 392 10.52 3.41 14.90
C LEU A 392 9.76 2.83 16.09
N ASN A 393 8.57 2.25 15.88
CA ASN A 393 7.70 1.72 16.93
C ASN A 393 8.35 0.58 17.71
N ASP A 394 9.14 -0.26 17.03
CA ASP A 394 9.88 -1.35 17.66
C ASP A 394 10.86 -0.86 18.75
N THR A 395 11.20 0.43 18.75
CA THR A 395 12.15 1.04 19.68
C THR A 395 11.51 1.51 20.98
N ALA A 396 10.19 1.65 21.02
CA ALA A 396 9.44 2.25 22.12
C ALA A 396 9.74 1.58 23.48
N GLY A 397 9.87 0.25 23.49
CA GLY A 397 10.23 -0.50 24.70
C GLY A 397 11.62 -0.14 25.25
N SER A 398 12.57 0.18 24.36
CA SER A 398 13.94 0.52 24.73
C SER A 398 14.14 2.01 25.06
N THR A 399 13.30 2.89 24.53
CA THR A 399 13.40 4.35 24.65
C THR A 399 12.50 4.94 25.75
N SER A 400 11.35 4.33 26.02
CA SER A 400 10.34 4.85 26.97
C SER A 400 10.83 5.03 28.40
N GLU A 401 11.88 4.29 28.78
CA GLU A 401 12.44 4.27 30.13
C GLU A 401 13.67 5.16 30.31
N LYS A 402 14.18 5.76 29.22
CA LYS A 402 15.40 6.55 29.20
C LYS A 402 15.15 7.98 29.69
N SER A 403 16.22 8.60 30.18
CA SER A 403 16.24 10.02 30.53
C SER A 403 16.07 10.90 29.27
N PRO A 404 15.66 12.18 29.41
CA PRO A 404 15.35 13.06 28.28
C PRO A 404 16.44 13.16 27.23
N GLY A 405 17.64 13.54 27.63
CA GLY A 405 18.75 13.77 26.72
C GLY A 405 19.14 12.48 26.02
N PHE A 406 19.29 11.39 26.78
CA PHE A 406 19.64 10.09 26.20
C PHE A 406 18.58 9.66 25.17
N ARG A 407 17.28 9.78 25.49
CA ARG A 407 16.21 9.39 24.58
C ARG A 407 16.31 10.13 23.25
N TRP A 408 16.51 11.45 23.28
CA TRP A 408 16.64 12.24 22.05
C TRP A 408 17.84 11.81 21.21
N ASP A 409 19.03 11.68 21.83
CA ASP A 409 20.22 11.21 21.12
C ASP A 409 20.00 9.83 20.49
N LEU A 410 19.44 8.88 21.25
CA LEU A 410 19.22 7.53 20.74
C LEU A 410 18.21 7.48 19.60
N ILE A 411 17.10 8.21 19.69
CA ILE A 411 16.12 8.29 18.59
C ILE A 411 16.76 8.94 17.37
N ASN A 412 17.53 10.03 17.54
CA ASN A 412 18.28 10.65 16.45
C ASN A 412 19.21 9.65 15.74
N PHE A 413 19.96 8.82 16.50
CA PHE A 413 20.84 7.80 15.91
C PHE A 413 20.08 6.67 15.22
N ILE A 414 18.92 6.27 15.76
CA ILE A 414 18.05 5.26 15.13
C ILE A 414 17.49 5.78 13.80
N ILE A 415 17.06 7.04 13.78
CA ILE A 415 16.57 7.69 12.56
C ILE A 415 17.71 7.89 11.55
N LEU A 416 18.91 8.23 12.02
CA LEU A 416 20.10 8.35 11.18
C LEU A 416 20.40 7.04 10.45
N ASP A 417 20.31 5.91 11.15
CA ASP A 417 20.51 4.57 10.57
C ASP A 417 19.47 4.26 9.48
N TRP A 418 18.19 4.56 9.72
CA TRP A 418 17.12 4.44 8.71
C TRP A 418 17.38 5.32 7.48
N ASN A 419 17.69 6.60 7.69
CA ASN A 419 17.95 7.52 6.60
C ASN A 419 19.21 7.11 5.83
N PHE A 420 20.25 6.58 6.50
CA PHE A 420 21.44 6.04 5.87
C PHE A 420 21.12 4.83 4.98
N GLU A 421 20.40 3.83 5.50
CA GLU A 421 19.98 2.64 4.74
C GLU A 421 19.15 3.01 3.50
N LYS A 422 18.20 3.94 3.66
CA LYS A 422 17.41 4.48 2.54
C LYS A 422 18.27 5.20 1.52
N THR A 423 19.25 5.97 1.97
CA THR A 423 20.15 6.74 1.10
C THR A 423 21.04 5.82 0.27
N ILE A 424 21.64 4.79 0.88
CA ILE A 424 22.52 3.85 0.13
C ILE A 424 21.74 2.99 -0.88
N THR A 425 20.45 2.74 -0.63
CA THR A 425 19.59 1.93 -1.50
C THR A 425 18.74 2.77 -2.47
N ILE A 426 18.84 4.10 -2.43
CA ILE A 426 17.92 5.00 -3.14
C ILE A 426 17.98 4.80 -4.66
N SER A 427 19.15 4.54 -5.23
CA SER A 427 19.32 4.32 -6.66
C SER A 427 18.58 3.06 -7.14
N VAL A 428 18.71 1.97 -6.40
CA VAL A 428 17.99 0.71 -6.67
C VAL A 428 16.48 0.91 -6.49
N PHE A 429 16.06 1.64 -5.47
CA PHE A 429 14.66 1.99 -5.24
C PHE A 429 14.07 2.77 -6.42
N LEU A 430 14.74 3.85 -6.86
CA LEU A 430 14.28 4.70 -7.95
C LEU A 430 14.20 3.94 -9.28
N VAL A 431 15.21 3.13 -9.62
CA VAL A 431 15.19 2.29 -10.84
C VAL A 431 14.04 1.29 -10.81
N THR A 432 13.78 0.66 -9.66
CA THR A 432 12.66 -0.26 -9.49
C THR A 432 11.33 0.47 -9.68
N LYS A 433 11.16 1.64 -9.04
CA LYS A 433 9.97 2.47 -9.18
C LYS A 433 9.77 2.95 -10.61
N PHE A 434 10.84 3.28 -11.33
CA PHE A 434 10.77 3.67 -12.74
C PHE A 434 10.24 2.52 -13.60
N CYS A 435 10.74 1.29 -13.43
CA CYS A 435 10.25 0.13 -14.16
C CYS A 435 8.77 -0.18 -13.85
N GLU A 436 8.37 -0.04 -12.58
CA GLU A 436 6.96 -0.14 -12.17
C GLU A 436 6.10 0.92 -12.83
N ALA A 437 6.57 2.18 -12.88
CA ALA A 437 5.87 3.29 -13.50
C ALA A 437 5.73 3.13 -15.02
N VAL A 438 6.76 2.62 -15.71
CA VAL A 438 6.69 2.32 -17.15
C VAL A 438 5.60 1.29 -17.43
N THR A 439 5.59 0.21 -16.65
CA THR A 439 4.59 -0.85 -16.79
C THR A 439 3.19 -0.29 -16.48
N GLY A 440 3.05 0.43 -15.36
CA GLY A 440 1.79 1.02 -14.92
C GLY A 440 1.21 2.00 -15.94
N TYR A 441 2.05 2.86 -16.52
CA TYR A 441 1.66 3.80 -17.58
C TYR A 441 1.13 3.06 -18.81
N HIS A 442 1.89 2.12 -19.37
CA HIS A 442 1.46 1.42 -20.59
C HIS A 442 0.17 0.63 -20.37
N THR A 443 0.04 -0.08 -19.25
CA THR A 443 -1.18 -0.83 -18.92
C THR A 443 -2.39 0.10 -18.75
N GLN A 444 -2.28 1.14 -17.92
CA GLN A 444 -3.41 2.03 -17.66
C GLN A 444 -3.76 2.90 -18.87
N LYS A 445 -2.78 3.28 -19.69
CA LYS A 445 -3.03 4.00 -20.95
C LYS A 445 -3.77 3.13 -21.96
N ALA A 446 -3.37 1.86 -22.12
CA ALA A 446 -4.09 0.92 -22.99
C ALA A 446 -5.54 0.71 -22.52
N ILE A 447 -5.76 0.56 -21.21
CA ILE A 447 -7.10 0.42 -20.64
C ILE A 447 -7.95 1.66 -20.91
N PHE A 448 -7.38 2.84 -20.74
CA PHE A 448 -8.06 4.10 -21.02
C PHE A 448 -8.37 4.24 -22.51
N ASP A 449 -7.44 3.90 -23.40
CA ASP A 449 -7.64 4.00 -24.85
C ASP A 449 -8.75 3.06 -25.34
N ASP A 450 -8.79 1.82 -24.84
CA ASP A 450 -9.89 0.88 -25.11
C ASP A 450 -11.24 1.46 -24.68
N LEU A 451 -11.29 2.00 -23.45
CA LEU A 451 -12.49 2.59 -22.88
C LEU A 451 -12.93 3.83 -23.68
N ASP A 452 -12.00 4.74 -23.98
CA ASP A 452 -12.27 5.98 -24.71
C ASP A 452 -12.73 5.72 -26.15
N GLN A 453 -12.14 4.73 -26.83
CA GLN A 453 -12.57 4.31 -28.17
C GLN A 453 -13.98 3.71 -28.14
N SER A 454 -14.27 2.86 -27.16
CA SER A 454 -15.59 2.21 -27.05
C SER A 454 -16.73 3.19 -26.79
N LEU A 455 -16.44 4.30 -26.09
CA LEU A 455 -17.40 5.32 -25.69
C LEU A 455 -17.40 6.55 -26.60
N GLY A 456 -16.65 6.55 -27.71
CA GLY A 456 -16.20 7.74 -28.44
C GLY A 456 -17.23 8.83 -28.77
N HIS A 457 -18.53 8.50 -28.90
CA HIS A 457 -19.58 9.50 -29.10
C HIS A 457 -19.88 10.35 -27.85
N MET A 458 -19.65 9.79 -26.65
CA MET A 458 -19.92 10.43 -25.35
C MET A 458 -18.71 11.20 -24.82
N THR A 459 -17.51 10.64 -25.01
CA THR A 459 -16.26 11.16 -24.40
C THR A 459 -15.88 12.54 -24.93
N ALA A 460 -16.28 12.90 -26.15
CA ALA A 460 -16.09 14.23 -26.72
C ALA A 460 -16.76 15.36 -25.89
N THR A 461 -17.89 15.06 -25.25
CA THR A 461 -18.58 15.99 -24.34
C THR A 461 -17.88 16.00 -22.98
N TRP A 462 -17.57 14.82 -22.44
CA TRP A 462 -16.97 14.68 -21.10
C TRP A 462 -15.59 15.34 -20.99
N ARG A 463 -14.77 15.29 -22.05
CA ARG A 463 -13.47 15.98 -22.11
C ARG A 463 -13.55 17.49 -21.91
N LYS A 464 -14.71 18.11 -22.13
CA LYS A 464 -14.93 19.55 -21.94
C LYS A 464 -15.42 19.88 -20.53
N GLU A 465 -15.80 18.89 -19.73
CA GLU A 465 -16.26 19.11 -18.38
C GLU A 465 -15.11 19.40 -17.43
N SER A 466 -15.37 20.26 -16.44
CA SER A 466 -14.38 20.59 -15.42
C SER A 466 -14.18 19.41 -14.47
N ILE A 467 -12.92 19.10 -14.14
CA ILE A 467 -12.55 18.13 -13.11
C ILE A 467 -12.66 18.70 -11.69
N GLU A 468 -12.71 20.04 -11.57
CA GLU A 468 -12.83 20.73 -10.29
C GLU A 468 -14.22 20.48 -9.68
N PRO A 469 -14.31 20.17 -8.38
CA PRO A 469 -15.59 19.96 -7.73
C PRO A 469 -16.40 21.27 -7.71
N VAL A 470 -17.66 21.19 -8.15
CA VAL A 470 -18.58 22.34 -8.19
C VAL A 470 -19.65 22.17 -7.12
N LYS A 471 -19.83 23.21 -6.29
CA LYS A 471 -20.92 23.28 -5.33
C LYS A 471 -22.22 23.62 -6.07
N GLN A 472 -23.18 22.71 -6.04
CA GLN A 472 -24.48 22.88 -6.66
C GLN A 472 -25.36 23.83 -5.84
N ALA A 473 -26.46 24.28 -6.45
CA ALA A 473 -27.43 25.19 -5.83
C ALA A 473 -28.10 24.61 -4.57
N ASP A 474 -28.15 23.28 -4.43
CA ASP A 474 -28.65 22.57 -3.25
C ASP A 474 -27.62 22.51 -2.10
N GLY A 475 -26.43 23.09 -2.29
CA GLY A 475 -25.33 23.10 -1.34
C GLY A 475 -24.45 21.86 -1.36
N LYS A 476 -24.76 20.84 -2.18
CA LYS A 476 -23.93 19.63 -2.31
C LYS A 476 -22.79 19.83 -3.28
N TRP A 477 -21.67 19.16 -3.02
CA TRP A 477 -20.55 19.11 -3.94
C TRP A 477 -20.77 18.04 -5.00
N SER A 478 -20.47 18.38 -6.25
CA SER A 478 -20.50 17.46 -7.38
C SER A 478 -19.14 17.43 -8.05
N SER A 479 -18.72 16.24 -8.47
CA SER A 479 -17.45 16.01 -9.13
C SER A 479 -17.60 14.86 -10.12
N PRO A 480 -17.00 14.94 -11.32
CA PRO A 480 -17.05 13.83 -12.28
C PRO A 480 -16.47 12.50 -11.76
N PHE A 481 -15.65 12.54 -10.70
CA PHE A 481 -15.06 11.35 -10.06
C PHE A 481 -16.00 10.61 -9.10
N PHE A 482 -17.15 11.20 -8.79
CA PHE A 482 -18.15 10.67 -7.87
C PHE A 482 -19.52 10.61 -8.54
N GLY A 483 -20.03 9.40 -8.73
CA GLY A 483 -21.39 9.21 -9.24
C GLY A 483 -22.43 9.71 -8.24
N SER A 484 -23.54 10.25 -8.72
CA SER A 484 -24.71 10.54 -7.87
C SER A 484 -25.20 9.25 -7.22
N CYS A 485 -25.30 9.21 -5.88
CA CYS A 485 -25.73 8.03 -5.10
C CYS A 485 -27.17 7.53 -5.37
N ASP A 486 -27.86 8.10 -6.36
CA ASP A 486 -29.25 7.85 -6.73
C ASP A 486 -29.41 7.06 -8.03
N TRP A 487 -28.53 6.09 -8.27
CA TRP A 487 -28.71 5.09 -9.34
C TRP A 487 -29.97 4.20 -9.18
N GLY A 488 -30.79 4.41 -8.13
CA GLY A 488 -31.73 3.42 -7.62
C GLY A 488 -33.22 3.69 -7.85
N GLN A 489 -33.63 4.68 -8.65
CA GLN A 489 -35.06 5.04 -8.73
C GLN A 489 -35.92 4.16 -9.65
N GLU A 490 -35.36 3.21 -10.40
CA GLU A 490 -36.13 2.48 -11.42
C GLU A 490 -36.01 0.95 -11.36
N LEU A 491 -35.79 0.34 -10.18
CA LEU A 491 -35.73 -1.13 -10.07
C LEU A 491 -37.03 -1.81 -10.57
N GLN A 492 -38.20 -1.24 -10.28
CA GLN A 492 -39.47 -1.81 -10.76
C GLN A 492 -39.64 -1.67 -12.28
N GLU A 493 -39.12 -0.60 -12.87
CA GLU A 493 -39.21 -0.37 -14.31
C GLU A 493 -38.21 -1.27 -15.06
N VAL A 494 -36.98 -1.43 -14.56
CA VAL A 494 -35.99 -2.36 -15.13
C VAL A 494 -36.46 -3.81 -14.99
N LEU A 495 -36.97 -4.23 -13.83
CA LEU A 495 -37.54 -5.58 -13.66
C LEU A 495 -38.78 -5.80 -14.55
N ARG A 496 -39.61 -4.77 -14.74
CA ARG A 496 -40.76 -4.81 -15.66
C ARG A 496 -40.33 -4.94 -17.11
N GLN A 497 -39.34 -4.16 -17.54
CA GLN A 497 -38.77 -4.24 -18.90
C GLN A 497 -38.14 -5.61 -19.18
N GLU A 498 -37.39 -6.17 -18.23
CA GLU A 498 -36.82 -7.51 -18.37
C GLU A 498 -37.91 -8.61 -18.39
N GLN A 499 -38.97 -8.48 -17.58
CA GLN A 499 -40.13 -9.38 -17.64
C GLN A 499 -40.91 -9.25 -18.96
N GLU A 500 -41.07 -8.03 -19.49
CA GLU A 500 -41.69 -7.78 -20.78
C GLU A 500 -40.83 -8.30 -21.94
N HIS A 501 -39.51 -8.24 -21.83
CA HIS A 501 -38.59 -8.88 -22.77
C HIS A 501 -38.68 -10.41 -22.72
N GLU A 502 -38.86 -11.01 -21.53
CA GLU A 502 -39.12 -12.46 -21.39
C GLU A 502 -40.47 -12.86 -22.03
N ASP A 503 -41.54 -12.09 -21.79
CA ASP A 503 -42.85 -12.35 -22.39
C ASP A 503 -42.81 -12.20 -23.93
N VAL A 504 -41.99 -11.29 -24.46
CA VAL A 504 -41.80 -11.10 -25.91
C VAL A 504 -40.91 -12.18 -26.51
N GLU A 505 -39.80 -12.59 -25.86
CA GLU A 505 -38.95 -13.70 -26.33
C GLU A 505 -39.73 -15.03 -26.33
N ASP A 506 -40.49 -15.32 -25.26
CA ASP A 506 -41.33 -16.53 -25.19
C ASP A 506 -42.52 -16.49 -26.17
N MET A 507 -43.03 -15.31 -26.55
CA MET A 507 -44.06 -15.17 -27.60
C MET A 507 -43.49 -15.17 -29.04
N GLU A 508 -42.29 -14.65 -29.28
CA GLU A 508 -41.66 -14.59 -30.62
C GLU A 508 -41.18 -15.97 -31.11
N VAL A 509 -41.00 -16.95 -30.21
CA VAL A 509 -40.73 -18.36 -30.56
C VAL A 509 -41.79 -18.94 -31.51
N ASN A 510 -42.99 -18.33 -31.61
CA ASN A 510 -44.09 -18.83 -32.42
C ASN A 510 -44.49 -18.02 -33.68
N SER A 511 -43.87 -16.87 -34.02
CA SER A 511 -44.49 -15.96 -35.02
C SER A 511 -43.62 -15.43 -36.18
N ARG A 512 -42.37 -15.89 -36.39
CA ARG A 512 -41.60 -15.49 -37.59
C ARG A 512 -41.91 -16.36 -38.82
N THR A 513 -43.03 -16.05 -39.46
CA THR A 513 -43.40 -16.51 -40.81
C THR A 513 -42.69 -15.67 -41.88
N GLY A 514 -41.98 -16.32 -42.80
CA GLY A 514 -41.46 -15.70 -44.03
C GLY A 514 -39.95 -15.70 -44.22
N LYS A 515 -39.30 -16.88 -44.24
CA LYS A 515 -38.05 -17.21 -44.99
C LYS A 515 -37.73 -18.70 -44.83
N HIS A 516 -37.86 -19.50 -45.89
CA HIS A 516 -37.42 -20.89 -45.95
C HIS A 516 -35.96 -20.91 -46.45
N GLY A 517 -34.98 -21.27 -45.62
CA GLY A 517 -33.57 -21.33 -46.04
C GLY A 517 -32.55 -21.60 -44.92
N LEU A 518 -31.29 -21.88 -45.31
CA LEU A 518 -30.15 -22.26 -44.46
C LEU A 518 -29.98 -21.38 -43.20
N THR A 519 -30.16 -20.06 -43.31
CA THR A 519 -30.04 -19.13 -42.17
C THR A 519 -31.06 -19.42 -41.07
N LYS A 520 -32.31 -19.77 -41.42
CA LYS A 520 -33.35 -20.11 -40.44
C LYS A 520 -33.02 -21.42 -39.73
N TRP A 521 -32.56 -22.42 -40.48
CA TRP A 521 -32.14 -23.71 -39.92
C TRP A 521 -30.99 -23.54 -38.92
N ILE A 522 -29.94 -22.76 -39.27
CA ILE A 522 -28.83 -22.46 -38.35
C ILE A 522 -29.33 -21.67 -37.13
N SER A 523 -30.18 -20.67 -37.32
CA SER A 523 -30.75 -19.89 -36.21
C SER A 523 -31.55 -20.76 -35.25
N GLN A 524 -32.37 -21.68 -35.76
CA GLN A 524 -33.13 -22.64 -34.95
C GLN A 524 -32.20 -23.60 -34.20
N ALA A 525 -31.10 -24.01 -34.80
CA ALA A 525 -30.07 -24.82 -34.13
C ALA A 525 -29.48 -24.07 -32.94
N ILE A 526 -29.10 -22.81 -33.11
CA ILE A 526 -28.50 -21.99 -32.04
C ILE A 526 -29.49 -21.81 -30.88
N GLU A 527 -30.78 -21.61 -31.16
CA GLU A 527 -31.80 -21.56 -30.10
C GLU A 527 -32.06 -22.92 -29.45
N LEU A 528 -31.93 -24.01 -30.21
CA LEU A 528 -31.99 -25.37 -29.68
C LEU A 528 -30.83 -25.63 -28.71
N GLU A 529 -29.61 -25.17 -29.01
CA GLU A 529 -28.47 -25.23 -28.09
C GLU A 529 -28.75 -24.50 -26.77
N ASN A 530 -29.41 -23.34 -26.82
CA ASN A 530 -29.82 -22.62 -25.60
C ASN A 530 -30.80 -23.44 -24.76
N THR A 531 -31.74 -24.13 -25.42
CA THR A 531 -32.72 -25.00 -24.76
C THR A 531 -32.04 -26.23 -24.13
N MET A 532 -31.07 -26.82 -24.84
CA MET A 532 -30.25 -27.93 -24.33
C MET A 532 -29.50 -27.52 -23.07
N ASP A 533 -28.88 -26.34 -23.06
CA ASP A 533 -28.14 -25.82 -21.90
C ASP A 533 -29.02 -25.55 -20.69
N LYS A 534 -30.17 -24.91 -20.91
CA LYS A 534 -31.14 -24.67 -19.83
C LYS A 534 -31.54 -26.00 -19.21
N LEU A 535 -31.83 -27.01 -20.03
CA LEU A 535 -32.18 -28.35 -19.53
C LEU A 535 -31.01 -29.02 -18.80
N LYS A 536 -29.79 -28.92 -19.32
CA LYS A 536 -28.58 -29.45 -18.67
C LYS A 536 -28.38 -28.86 -17.28
N GLN A 537 -28.46 -27.54 -17.16
CA GLN A 537 -28.35 -26.84 -15.87
C GLN A 537 -29.47 -27.24 -14.91
N ASP A 538 -30.70 -27.37 -15.39
CA ASP A 538 -31.84 -27.77 -14.56
C ASP A 538 -31.73 -29.25 -14.11
N ALA A 539 -31.17 -30.11 -14.96
CA ALA A 539 -30.88 -31.50 -14.62
C ALA A 539 -29.77 -31.63 -13.57
N GLU A 540 -28.72 -30.79 -13.64
CA GLU A 540 -27.65 -30.73 -12.65
C GLU A 540 -28.13 -30.28 -11.26
N LEU A 541 -29.25 -29.54 -11.18
CA LEU A 541 -29.88 -29.15 -9.93
C LEU A 541 -30.67 -30.29 -9.26
N LEU A 542 -30.92 -31.41 -9.97
CA LEU A 542 -31.57 -32.58 -9.38
C LEU A 542 -30.59 -33.29 -8.43
N THR A 543 -30.94 -33.30 -7.15
CA THR A 543 -30.30 -34.16 -6.13
C THR A 543 -31.12 -35.44 -5.92
N PRO A 544 -30.55 -36.50 -5.30
CA PRO A 544 -31.29 -37.72 -4.95
C PRO A 544 -32.54 -37.48 -4.08
N ASN A 545 -32.60 -36.34 -3.39
CA ASN A 545 -33.72 -35.95 -2.54
C ASN A 545 -34.78 -35.11 -3.28
N SER A 546 -34.61 -34.87 -4.59
CA SER A 546 -35.56 -34.10 -5.39
C SER A 546 -36.87 -34.86 -5.56
N THR A 547 -37.97 -34.14 -5.61
CA THR A 547 -39.31 -34.75 -5.66
C THR A 547 -39.52 -35.55 -6.96
N PRO A 548 -40.36 -36.60 -6.95
CA PRO A 548 -40.74 -37.31 -8.18
C PRO A 548 -41.32 -36.39 -9.25
N ARG A 549 -42.02 -35.32 -8.84
CA ARG A 549 -42.56 -34.29 -9.74
C ARG A 549 -41.45 -33.53 -10.49
N GLN A 550 -40.36 -33.18 -9.81
CA GLN A 550 -39.22 -32.50 -10.44
C GLN A 550 -38.52 -33.43 -11.46
N HIS A 551 -38.32 -34.70 -11.11
CA HIS A 551 -37.75 -35.69 -12.04
C HIS A 551 -38.63 -35.89 -13.29
N ASN A 552 -39.95 -35.98 -13.10
CA ASN A 552 -40.89 -36.11 -14.23
C ASN A 552 -40.87 -34.88 -15.14
N LEU A 553 -40.79 -33.68 -14.57
CA LEU A 553 -40.71 -32.44 -15.34
C LEU A 553 -39.48 -32.42 -16.26
N ILE A 554 -38.31 -32.81 -15.74
CA ILE A 554 -37.07 -32.88 -16.53
C ILE A 554 -37.18 -33.98 -17.60
N ASN A 555 -37.74 -35.14 -17.27
CA ASN A 555 -37.94 -36.22 -18.25
C ASN A 555 -38.89 -35.82 -19.40
N ASP A 556 -39.97 -35.08 -19.11
CA ASP A 556 -40.90 -34.61 -20.14
C ASP A 556 -40.26 -33.52 -21.03
N ARG A 557 -39.41 -32.66 -20.44
CA ARG A 557 -38.58 -31.73 -21.20
C ARG A 557 -37.55 -32.45 -22.07
N ARG A 558 -36.89 -33.51 -21.58
CA ARG A 558 -35.99 -34.37 -22.37
C ARG A 558 -36.69 -35.00 -23.56
N LYS A 559 -37.90 -35.55 -23.40
CA LYS A 559 -38.70 -36.10 -24.53
C LYS A 559 -39.01 -35.05 -25.58
N THR A 560 -39.36 -33.84 -25.15
CA THR A 560 -39.65 -32.72 -26.05
C THR A 560 -38.41 -32.30 -26.81
N LEU A 561 -37.28 -32.16 -26.09
CA LEU A 561 -36.00 -31.81 -26.66
C LEU A 561 -35.51 -32.84 -27.68
N LEU A 562 -35.63 -34.14 -27.36
CA LEU A 562 -35.24 -35.23 -28.26
C LEU A 562 -35.98 -35.14 -29.61
N LYS A 563 -37.29 -34.86 -29.59
CA LYS A 563 -38.07 -34.66 -30.83
C LYS A 563 -37.53 -33.47 -31.64
N CYS A 564 -37.21 -32.36 -30.98
CA CYS A 564 -36.64 -31.20 -31.66
C CYS A 564 -35.26 -31.48 -32.27
N VAL A 565 -34.40 -32.22 -31.55
CA VAL A 565 -33.08 -32.66 -32.04
C VAL A 565 -33.22 -33.58 -33.26
N ASP A 566 -34.14 -34.55 -33.21
CA ASP A 566 -34.37 -35.47 -34.32
C ASP A 566 -34.88 -34.75 -35.57
N VAL A 567 -35.83 -33.82 -35.40
CA VAL A 567 -36.32 -32.96 -36.49
C VAL A 567 -35.18 -32.12 -37.07
N HIS A 568 -34.36 -31.51 -36.22
CA HIS A 568 -33.22 -30.71 -36.65
C HIS A 568 -32.21 -31.52 -37.47
N ARG A 569 -31.88 -32.74 -37.01
CA ARG A 569 -30.99 -33.68 -37.69
C ARG A 569 -31.56 -34.17 -39.02
N GLN A 570 -32.86 -34.40 -39.12
CA GLN A 570 -33.51 -34.73 -40.40
C GLN A 570 -33.42 -33.57 -41.40
N GLU A 571 -33.55 -32.32 -40.94
CA GLU A 571 -33.38 -31.15 -41.80
C GLU A 571 -31.93 -30.90 -42.19
N ARG A 572 -30.95 -31.32 -41.36
CA ARG A 572 -29.51 -31.28 -41.70
C ARG A 572 -29.23 -31.94 -43.04
N GLU A 573 -29.81 -33.11 -43.28
CA GLU A 573 -29.65 -33.87 -44.53
C GLU A 573 -30.14 -33.10 -45.77
N ARG A 574 -31.01 -32.09 -45.63
CA ARG A 574 -31.40 -31.23 -46.77
C ARG A 574 -30.36 -30.19 -47.13
N TYR A 575 -29.56 -29.73 -46.17
CA TYR A 575 -28.63 -28.63 -46.36
C TYR A 575 -27.17 -29.08 -46.45
N LEU A 576 -26.83 -30.19 -45.79
CA LEU A 576 -25.47 -30.69 -45.59
C LEU A 576 -25.34 -32.17 -46.02
N ALA A 577 -26.13 -32.64 -46.98
CA ALA A 577 -26.15 -34.05 -47.45
C ALA A 577 -24.77 -34.61 -47.88
N SER A 578 -23.87 -33.73 -48.30
CA SER A 578 -22.52 -34.07 -48.75
C SER A 578 -21.52 -34.22 -47.58
N LEU A 579 -21.92 -33.85 -46.37
CA LEU A 579 -21.11 -33.99 -45.15
C LEU A 579 -21.49 -35.27 -44.41
N GLY A 580 -20.48 -35.99 -43.93
CA GLY A 580 -20.67 -37.15 -43.06
C GLY A 580 -21.00 -36.76 -41.61
N ASP A 581 -20.61 -37.59 -40.66
CA ASP A 581 -20.75 -37.24 -39.24
C ASP A 581 -19.79 -36.10 -38.85
N PRO A 582 -20.18 -35.26 -37.87
CA PRO A 582 -19.31 -34.23 -37.30
C PRO A 582 -17.92 -34.77 -36.90
N ASP A 583 -16.85 -34.06 -37.30
CA ASP A 583 -15.46 -34.55 -37.23
C ASP A 583 -14.45 -33.53 -36.63
N HIS A 584 -14.94 -32.44 -36.06
CA HIS A 584 -14.09 -31.39 -35.49
C HIS A 584 -13.27 -31.91 -34.30
N PRO A 585 -11.92 -31.73 -34.27
CA PRO A 585 -11.04 -32.30 -33.25
C PRO A 585 -11.33 -31.81 -31.83
N ASP A 586 -11.72 -30.55 -31.68
CA ASP A 586 -11.97 -29.94 -30.36
C ASP A 586 -13.37 -30.24 -29.79
N ARG A 587 -14.17 -31.08 -30.45
CA ARG A 587 -15.51 -31.46 -29.99
C ARG A 587 -15.53 -32.95 -29.67
N GLN A 588 -15.69 -33.28 -28.38
CA GLN A 588 -15.83 -34.67 -27.96
C GLN A 588 -17.28 -35.09 -28.13
N PHE A 589 -17.51 -36.06 -29.02
CA PHE A 589 -18.82 -36.67 -29.21
C PHE A 589 -18.98 -37.78 -28.17
N HIS A 590 -19.99 -37.67 -27.32
CA HIS A 590 -20.38 -38.75 -26.40
C HIS A 590 -21.69 -39.35 -26.89
N ASP A 591 -21.73 -40.66 -27.07
CA ASP A 591 -22.97 -41.40 -27.28
C ASP A 591 -23.74 -41.45 -25.95
N THR A 592 -24.41 -40.36 -25.63
CA THR A 592 -25.26 -40.23 -24.44
C THR A 592 -26.72 -40.40 -24.83
N LEU A 593 -27.47 -41.12 -24.00
CA LEU A 593 -28.93 -41.23 -24.14
C LEU A 593 -29.67 -39.91 -23.78
N ASP A 594 -28.97 -38.98 -23.14
CA ASP A 594 -29.53 -37.71 -22.69
C ASP A 594 -29.49 -36.66 -23.83
N PRO A 595 -30.65 -36.12 -24.26
CA PRO A 595 -30.74 -35.24 -25.43
C PRO A 595 -30.07 -33.87 -25.25
N GLU A 596 -29.85 -33.42 -24.00
CA GLU A 596 -29.13 -32.18 -23.69
C GLU A 596 -27.62 -32.23 -24.00
N TYR A 597 -27.06 -33.41 -24.27
CA TYR A 597 -25.67 -33.60 -24.70
C TYR A 597 -25.55 -33.98 -26.18
N ALA A 598 -26.67 -34.04 -26.90
CA ALA A 598 -26.71 -34.50 -28.28
C ALA A 598 -25.99 -33.55 -29.24
N GLU A 599 -25.29 -34.09 -30.23
CA GLU A 599 -24.69 -33.29 -31.30
C GLU A 599 -25.75 -32.84 -32.33
N LEU A 600 -25.83 -31.53 -32.60
CA LEU A 600 -26.74 -30.97 -33.60
C LEU A 600 -26.17 -31.01 -35.02
N GLY A 601 -24.85 -31.06 -35.17
CA GLY A 601 -24.18 -31.12 -36.47
C GLY A 601 -24.21 -29.80 -37.22
N LEU A 602 -24.02 -28.69 -36.50
CA LEU A 602 -23.76 -27.36 -37.07
C LEU A 602 -22.41 -27.31 -37.77
N LEU A 603 -22.14 -26.27 -38.57
CA LEU A 603 -20.92 -26.17 -39.35
C LEU A 603 -19.68 -26.02 -38.48
N SER A 604 -19.80 -25.39 -37.32
CA SER A 604 -18.76 -25.36 -36.29
C SER A 604 -18.43 -26.72 -35.66
N SER A 605 -19.10 -27.80 -36.09
CA SER A 605 -18.84 -29.19 -35.67
C SER A 605 -17.99 -29.98 -36.67
N TYR A 606 -17.60 -29.37 -37.79
CA TYR A 606 -16.82 -30.02 -38.84
C TYR A 606 -15.46 -29.34 -39.04
N ARG A 607 -14.48 -30.09 -39.54
CA ARG A 607 -13.20 -29.55 -39.98
C ARG A 607 -13.37 -28.68 -41.22
N ALA A 608 -12.49 -27.68 -41.37
CA ALA A 608 -12.44 -26.83 -42.56
C ALA A 608 -12.26 -27.64 -43.86
N SER A 609 -11.44 -28.70 -43.84
CA SER A 609 -11.26 -29.60 -44.99
C SER A 609 -12.56 -30.28 -45.40
N SER A 610 -13.29 -30.83 -44.43
CA SER A 610 -14.55 -31.55 -44.67
C SER A 610 -15.63 -30.63 -45.21
N LEU A 611 -15.68 -29.38 -44.74
CA LEU A 611 -16.57 -28.35 -45.26
C LEU A 611 -16.22 -27.93 -46.71
N ILE A 612 -14.94 -27.92 -47.08
CA ILE A 612 -14.47 -27.65 -48.44
C ILE A 612 -14.83 -28.80 -49.37
N ASP A 613 -14.52 -30.04 -48.96
CA ASP A 613 -14.79 -31.25 -49.74
C ASP A 613 -16.30 -31.46 -49.96
N GLY A 614 -17.12 -31.12 -48.96
CA GLY A 614 -18.58 -31.13 -49.04
C GLY A 614 -19.19 -29.98 -49.86
N GLY A 615 -18.39 -29.03 -50.35
CA GLY A 615 -18.86 -27.89 -51.15
C GLY A 615 -19.58 -26.78 -50.35
N CYS A 616 -19.45 -26.75 -49.03
CA CYS A 616 -20.20 -25.87 -48.13
C CYS A 616 -19.48 -24.53 -47.86
N LEU A 617 -18.75 -23.95 -48.81
CA LEU A 617 -17.83 -22.82 -48.57
C LEU A 617 -18.46 -21.54 -47.96
N GLN A 618 -19.73 -21.26 -48.24
CA GLN A 618 -20.39 -20.03 -47.77
C GLN A 618 -21.17 -20.22 -46.45
N ALA A 619 -21.55 -21.46 -46.13
CA ALA A 619 -22.38 -21.75 -44.98
C ALA A 619 -21.68 -21.46 -43.63
N PRO A 620 -20.37 -21.73 -43.44
CA PRO A 620 -19.61 -21.35 -42.26
C PRO A 620 -19.66 -19.86 -41.97
N ARG A 621 -19.63 -19.03 -43.02
CA ARG A 621 -19.74 -17.58 -42.90
C ARG A 621 -21.13 -17.13 -42.46
N VAL A 622 -22.19 -17.87 -42.83
CA VAL A 622 -23.55 -17.62 -42.36
C VAL A 622 -23.65 -17.93 -40.87
N GLU A 623 -23.17 -19.08 -40.42
CA GLU A 623 -23.11 -19.42 -38.99
C GLU A 623 -22.28 -18.38 -38.23
N GLY A 624 -21.08 -18.05 -38.71
CA GLY A 624 -20.22 -17.05 -38.06
C GLY A 624 -20.85 -15.67 -37.94
N ARG A 625 -21.69 -15.23 -38.88
CA ARG A 625 -22.45 -13.97 -38.73
C ARG A 625 -23.50 -14.07 -37.63
N LEU A 626 -24.24 -15.18 -37.57
CA LEU A 626 -25.24 -15.41 -36.53
C LEU A 626 -24.59 -15.53 -35.14
N ARG A 627 -23.46 -16.24 -35.03
CA ARG A 627 -22.71 -16.38 -33.77
C ARG A 627 -22.19 -15.03 -33.26
N ARG A 628 -21.74 -14.12 -34.14
CA ARG A 628 -21.37 -12.75 -33.75
C ARG A 628 -22.56 -11.97 -33.18
N ALA A 629 -23.72 -12.05 -33.84
CA ALA A 629 -24.94 -11.41 -33.35
C ALA A 629 -25.31 -11.96 -31.96
N VAL A 630 -25.28 -13.28 -31.80
CA VAL A 630 -25.54 -13.94 -30.51
C VAL A 630 -24.52 -13.54 -29.44
N CYS A 631 -23.24 -13.37 -29.80
CA CYS A 631 -22.23 -12.87 -28.86
C CYS A 631 -22.54 -11.43 -28.41
N GLY A 632 -22.93 -10.56 -29.34
CA GLY A 632 -23.36 -9.19 -29.02
C GLY A 632 -24.58 -9.16 -28.11
N ASP A 633 -25.63 -9.92 -28.47
CA ASP A 633 -26.88 -10.01 -27.70
C ASP A 633 -26.65 -10.61 -26.31
N ALA A 634 -25.85 -11.67 -26.21
CA ALA A 634 -25.52 -12.31 -24.94
C ALA A 634 -24.67 -11.39 -24.04
N LEU A 635 -23.74 -10.61 -24.59
CA LEU A 635 -22.99 -9.60 -23.82
C LEU A 635 -23.92 -8.48 -23.33
N GLN A 636 -24.83 -8.01 -24.17
CA GLN A 636 -25.82 -7.01 -23.78
C GLN A 636 -26.68 -7.52 -22.62
N MET A 637 -27.16 -8.76 -22.73
CA MET A 637 -27.92 -9.43 -21.68
C MET A 637 -27.11 -9.55 -20.37
N VAL A 638 -25.84 -9.96 -20.43
CA VAL A 638 -24.96 -10.03 -19.25
C VAL A 638 -24.84 -8.66 -18.56
N ARG A 639 -24.63 -7.58 -19.33
CA ARG A 639 -24.53 -6.22 -18.77
C ARG A 639 -25.83 -5.79 -18.10
N SER A 640 -26.97 -5.92 -18.79
CA SER A 640 -28.29 -5.58 -18.24
C SER A 640 -28.60 -6.33 -16.95
N LEU A 641 -28.35 -7.65 -16.93
CA LEU A 641 -28.60 -8.49 -15.76
C LEU A 641 -27.66 -8.17 -14.58
N LEU A 642 -26.38 -7.88 -14.84
CA LEU A 642 -25.44 -7.42 -13.80
C LEU A 642 -25.90 -6.08 -13.19
N GLY A 643 -26.43 -5.20 -14.03
CA GLY A 643 -27.07 -3.96 -13.60
C GLY A 643 -28.28 -4.16 -12.71
N ALA A 644 -29.25 -4.93 -13.20
CA ALA A 644 -30.46 -5.29 -12.46
C ALA A 644 -30.10 -5.93 -11.11
N LYS A 645 -29.11 -6.81 -11.08
CA LYS A 645 -28.62 -7.45 -9.85
C LYS A 645 -28.05 -6.42 -8.86
N SER A 646 -27.28 -5.44 -9.33
CA SER A 646 -26.77 -4.40 -8.44
C SER A 646 -27.88 -3.53 -7.86
N LEU A 647 -28.85 -3.13 -8.69
CA LEU A 647 -30.02 -2.37 -8.25
C LEU A 647 -30.82 -3.15 -7.19
N ALA A 648 -31.05 -4.45 -7.42
CA ALA A 648 -31.72 -5.32 -6.47
C ALA A 648 -30.96 -5.44 -5.14
N LEU A 649 -29.62 -5.53 -5.15
CA LEU A 649 -28.80 -5.54 -3.94
C LEU A 649 -28.86 -4.21 -3.17
N LYS A 650 -28.87 -3.07 -3.87
CA LYS A 650 -29.03 -1.74 -3.25
C LYS A 650 -30.42 -1.59 -2.64
N TYR A 651 -31.46 -2.03 -3.34
CA TYR A 651 -32.83 -2.05 -2.82
C TYR A 651 -32.97 -2.93 -1.58
N LYS A 652 -32.41 -4.15 -1.61
CA LYS A 652 -32.39 -5.06 -0.45
C LYS A 652 -31.80 -4.36 0.78
N ARG A 653 -30.65 -3.70 0.61
CA ARG A 653 -29.96 -2.99 1.71
C ARG A 653 -30.76 -1.82 2.28
N ARG A 654 -31.53 -1.10 1.45
CA ARG A 654 -32.25 0.12 1.87
C ARG A 654 -33.65 -0.16 2.43
N ASN A 655 -34.39 -1.08 1.82
CA ASN A 655 -35.86 -1.13 1.97
C ASN A 655 -36.39 -2.43 2.58
N VAL A 656 -35.59 -3.49 2.63
CA VAL A 656 -36.08 -4.82 3.02
C VAL A 656 -35.71 -5.11 4.47
N VAL A 657 -36.74 -5.29 5.31
CA VAL A 657 -36.61 -5.69 6.71
C VAL A 657 -37.54 -6.87 6.98
N GLY A 658 -37.06 -7.87 7.71
CA GLY A 658 -37.83 -9.08 8.06
C GLY A 658 -37.57 -10.28 7.14
N GLU A 659 -37.85 -11.48 7.67
CA GLU A 659 -37.44 -12.76 7.08
C GLU A 659 -38.13 -13.09 5.76
N ILE A 660 -39.45 -12.89 5.67
CA ILE A 660 -40.24 -13.22 4.47
C ILE A 660 -39.84 -12.33 3.28
N ALA A 661 -39.72 -11.02 3.52
CA ALA A 661 -39.34 -10.06 2.48
C ALA A 661 -37.89 -10.30 2.02
N THR A 662 -36.98 -10.62 2.95
CA THR A 662 -35.60 -11.00 2.66
C THR A 662 -35.56 -12.25 1.77
N THR A 663 -36.33 -13.28 2.10
CA THR A 663 -36.40 -14.53 1.33
C THR A 663 -36.86 -14.29 -0.11
N ARG A 664 -37.89 -13.45 -0.32
CA ARG A 664 -38.38 -13.12 -1.68
C ARG A 664 -37.34 -12.43 -2.53
N VAL A 665 -36.64 -11.43 -1.98
CA VAL A 665 -35.58 -10.72 -2.72
C VAL A 665 -34.37 -11.62 -2.96
N GLU A 666 -34.04 -12.51 -2.03
CA GLU A 666 -33.00 -13.52 -2.25
C GLU A 666 -33.35 -14.51 -3.36
N MET A 667 -34.62 -14.92 -3.48
CA MET A 667 -35.07 -15.73 -4.61
C MET A 667 -34.90 -14.98 -5.94
N ALA A 668 -35.29 -13.71 -6.00
CA ALA A 668 -35.10 -12.89 -7.21
C ALA A 668 -33.61 -12.69 -7.55
N LEU A 669 -32.73 -12.52 -6.56
CA LEU A 669 -31.28 -12.43 -6.78
C LEU A 669 -30.68 -13.74 -7.30
N ARG A 670 -31.18 -14.90 -6.83
CA ARG A 670 -30.78 -16.22 -7.35
C ARG A 670 -31.26 -16.42 -8.79
N ASP A 671 -32.46 -15.94 -9.11
CA ASP A 671 -32.99 -15.97 -10.47
C ASP A 671 -32.12 -15.13 -11.42
N LEU A 672 -31.81 -13.88 -11.07
CA LEU A 672 -30.88 -13.03 -11.82
C LEU A 672 -29.50 -13.69 -12.00
N GLN A 673 -28.95 -14.31 -10.95
CA GLN A 673 -27.68 -15.03 -11.04
C GLN A 673 -27.74 -16.21 -12.02
N THR A 674 -28.87 -16.91 -12.06
CA THR A 674 -29.10 -18.03 -12.98
C THR A 674 -29.16 -17.51 -14.42
N LYS A 675 -29.86 -16.40 -14.66
CA LYS A 675 -29.92 -15.75 -15.97
C LYS A 675 -28.53 -15.27 -16.45
N ILE A 676 -27.73 -14.67 -15.56
CA ILE A 676 -26.34 -14.28 -15.86
C ILE A 676 -25.53 -15.50 -16.31
N ARG A 677 -25.66 -16.63 -15.60
CA ARG A 677 -24.97 -17.88 -15.97
C ARG A 677 -25.44 -18.40 -17.34
N CYS A 678 -26.74 -18.35 -17.64
CA CYS A 678 -27.26 -18.75 -18.94
C CYS A 678 -26.72 -17.87 -20.07
N ALA A 679 -26.72 -16.55 -19.90
CA ALA A 679 -26.17 -15.61 -20.89
C ALA A 679 -24.65 -15.81 -21.07
N HIS A 680 -23.92 -16.07 -19.97
CA HIS A 680 -22.50 -16.42 -19.98
C HIS A 680 -22.21 -17.69 -20.79
N CYS A 681 -22.98 -18.77 -20.59
CA CYS A 681 -22.85 -20.00 -21.39
C CYS A 681 -23.19 -19.76 -22.87
N ARG A 682 -24.26 -19.02 -23.17
CA ARG A 682 -24.67 -18.66 -24.55
C ARG A 682 -23.58 -17.90 -25.29
N TYR A 683 -22.92 -16.96 -24.61
CA TYR A 683 -21.78 -16.24 -25.14
C TYR A 683 -20.61 -17.17 -25.46
N ASN A 684 -20.12 -17.92 -24.46
CA ASN A 684 -18.92 -18.75 -24.61
C ASN A 684 -19.12 -19.85 -25.66
N ARG A 685 -20.31 -20.46 -25.74
CA ARG A 685 -20.60 -21.41 -26.82
C ARG A 685 -20.45 -20.77 -28.20
N SER A 686 -20.99 -19.57 -28.37
CA SER A 686 -20.97 -18.89 -29.66
C SER A 686 -19.56 -18.40 -30.01
N HIS A 687 -18.81 -17.95 -29.01
CA HIS A 687 -17.39 -17.64 -29.11
C HIS A 687 -16.56 -18.87 -29.51
N ASP A 688 -16.76 -20.03 -28.85
CA ASP A 688 -16.07 -21.28 -29.19
C ASP A 688 -16.42 -21.76 -30.60
N ALA A 689 -17.66 -21.56 -31.03
CA ALA A 689 -18.06 -21.84 -32.41
C ALA A 689 -17.32 -20.94 -33.42
N LEU A 690 -17.09 -19.66 -33.09
CA LEU A 690 -16.30 -18.74 -33.92
C LEU A 690 -14.82 -19.15 -33.99
N ILE A 691 -14.26 -19.66 -32.89
CA ILE A 691 -12.90 -20.23 -32.85
C ILE A 691 -12.82 -21.45 -33.79
N ARG A 692 -13.74 -22.40 -33.65
CA ARG A 692 -13.77 -23.62 -34.48
C ARG A 692 -13.94 -23.35 -35.98
N LEU A 693 -14.65 -22.27 -36.32
CA LEU A 693 -14.83 -21.84 -37.71
C LEU A 693 -13.64 -21.03 -38.27
N ASP A 694 -12.62 -20.73 -37.46
CA ASP A 694 -11.50 -19.85 -37.79
C ASP A 694 -11.94 -18.45 -38.26
N LEU A 695 -13.01 -17.92 -37.62
CA LEU A 695 -13.61 -16.63 -37.98
C LEU A 695 -13.34 -15.52 -36.97
N LEU A 696 -12.57 -15.79 -35.91
CA LEU A 696 -12.31 -14.85 -34.82
C LEU A 696 -11.09 -13.93 -35.06
N ALA A 697 -10.19 -14.27 -36.00
CA ALA A 697 -8.93 -13.53 -36.20
C ALA A 697 -9.13 -12.01 -36.43
N ALA A 698 -10.19 -11.63 -37.15
CA ALA A 698 -10.52 -10.23 -37.41
C ALA A 698 -11.15 -9.51 -36.19
N ASP A 699 -11.74 -10.25 -35.26
CA ASP A 699 -12.56 -9.72 -34.16
C ASP A 699 -11.99 -10.07 -32.76
N HIS A 700 -10.73 -10.51 -32.69
CA HIS A 700 -10.10 -11.02 -31.48
C HIS A 700 -10.01 -9.99 -30.34
N THR A 701 -10.12 -8.69 -30.65
CA THR A 701 -10.20 -7.60 -29.67
C THR A 701 -11.65 -7.27 -29.25
N THR A 702 -12.64 -7.67 -30.05
CA THR A 702 -14.06 -7.37 -29.84
C THR A 702 -14.76 -8.47 -29.03
N TYR A 703 -14.45 -9.73 -29.35
CA TYR A 703 -15.02 -10.91 -28.70
C TYR A 703 -13.89 -11.71 -28.02
N LEU A 704 -13.75 -11.53 -26.71
CA LEU A 704 -12.78 -12.22 -25.86
C LEU A 704 -13.47 -13.35 -25.09
N GLU A 705 -12.71 -14.36 -24.68
CA GLU A 705 -13.23 -15.41 -23.79
C GLU A 705 -13.84 -14.80 -22.51
N LEU A 706 -15.11 -15.12 -22.25
CA LEU A 706 -15.81 -14.60 -21.10
C LEU A 706 -15.61 -15.52 -19.90
N LYS A 707 -14.64 -15.21 -19.05
CA LYS A 707 -14.39 -15.91 -17.77
C LYS A 707 -15.31 -15.42 -16.65
N SER A 708 -15.49 -16.23 -15.62
CA SER A 708 -16.31 -15.87 -14.46
C SER A 708 -15.81 -14.61 -13.71
N GLU A 709 -14.50 -14.36 -13.74
CA GLU A 709 -13.87 -13.16 -13.16
C GLU A 709 -14.28 -11.85 -13.84
N HIS A 710 -14.76 -11.91 -15.08
CA HIS A 710 -15.26 -10.76 -15.83
C HIS A 710 -16.70 -10.39 -15.48
N LEU A 711 -17.45 -11.27 -14.79
CA LEU A 711 -18.86 -11.06 -14.43
C LEU A 711 -19.01 -10.15 -13.19
N GLN A 712 -18.29 -9.04 -13.19
CA GLN A 712 -18.30 -8.04 -12.12
C GLN A 712 -19.32 -6.95 -12.40
N MET A 713 -20.12 -6.62 -11.39
CA MET A 713 -21.07 -5.50 -11.46
C MET A 713 -20.31 -4.18 -11.46
N LEU A 714 -20.56 -3.31 -12.44
CA LEU A 714 -19.85 -2.03 -12.59
C LEU A 714 -19.96 -1.13 -11.35
N SER A 715 -21.11 -1.13 -10.70
CA SER A 715 -21.38 -0.41 -9.46
C SER A 715 -20.59 -0.94 -8.27
N ASP A 716 -20.52 -2.26 -8.08
CA ASP A 716 -19.70 -2.86 -7.02
C ASP A 716 -18.22 -2.57 -7.27
N TYR A 717 -17.79 -2.61 -8.53
CA TYR A 717 -16.46 -2.17 -8.92
C TYR A 717 -16.21 -0.70 -8.54
N ILE A 718 -17.10 0.23 -8.90
CA ILE A 718 -16.95 1.66 -8.56
C ILE A 718 -16.97 1.88 -7.05
N ASP A 719 -17.87 1.21 -6.32
CA ASP A 719 -18.05 1.32 -4.88
C ASP A 719 -16.81 0.75 -4.15
N ASN A 720 -16.34 -0.45 -4.49
CA ASN A 720 -15.14 -1.07 -3.90
C ASN A 720 -13.87 -0.27 -4.23
N THR A 721 -13.71 0.15 -5.49
CA THR A 721 -12.60 1.01 -5.91
C THR A 721 -12.64 2.37 -5.20
N SER A 722 -13.78 2.81 -4.65
CA SER A 722 -13.83 4.06 -3.88
C SER A 722 -13.35 3.89 -2.43
N VAL A 723 -13.39 2.68 -1.89
CA VAL A 723 -13.18 2.37 -0.47
C VAL A 723 -11.87 1.61 -0.21
N GLU A 724 -11.38 0.83 -1.18
CA GLU A 724 -10.19 -0.02 -1.01
C GLU A 724 -8.87 0.70 -1.32
N LEU A 725 -7.79 0.23 -0.66
CA LEU A 725 -6.40 0.64 -0.91
C LEU A 725 -5.92 0.09 -2.27
N GLY A 726 -4.94 0.74 -2.90
CA GLY A 726 -4.29 0.18 -4.11
C GLY A 726 -4.99 0.48 -5.44
N GLN A 727 -5.68 1.63 -5.57
CA GLN A 727 -6.40 2.05 -6.78
C GLN A 727 -5.53 2.23 -8.05
N LYS A 728 -4.20 2.14 -7.91
CA LYS A 728 -3.22 2.39 -8.98
C LYS A 728 -3.26 1.37 -10.13
N LYS A 729 -3.73 0.15 -9.87
CA LYS A 729 -3.72 -0.99 -10.82
C LYS A 729 -5.11 -1.55 -11.10
N VAL A 730 -6.15 -0.85 -10.69
CA VAL A 730 -7.51 -1.36 -10.82
C VAL A 730 -7.95 -1.31 -12.29
N GLU A 731 -8.51 -2.40 -12.78
CA GLU A 731 -8.93 -2.57 -14.17
C GLU A 731 -10.41 -2.88 -14.23
N VAL A 732 -11.17 -2.08 -14.99
CA VAL A 732 -12.56 -2.39 -15.27
C VAL A 732 -12.63 -3.58 -16.24
N ALA A 733 -13.49 -4.56 -15.94
CA ALA A 733 -13.64 -5.76 -16.75
C ALA A 733 -13.91 -5.40 -18.23
N TRP A 734 -13.29 -6.14 -19.15
CA TRP A 734 -13.34 -5.84 -20.59
C TRP A 734 -14.77 -5.80 -21.14
N ILE A 735 -15.69 -6.54 -20.50
CA ILE A 735 -17.11 -6.52 -20.88
C ILE A 735 -17.71 -5.12 -20.79
N TRP A 736 -17.15 -4.18 -20.02
CA TRP A 736 -17.61 -2.79 -19.93
C TRP A 736 -16.86 -1.86 -20.89
N ARG A 737 -15.79 -2.35 -21.55
CA ARG A 737 -14.91 -1.61 -22.48
C ARG A 737 -15.04 -2.05 -23.93
N THR A 738 -15.77 -3.13 -24.22
CA THR A 738 -15.97 -3.59 -25.60
C THR A 738 -17.09 -2.81 -26.31
N CYS A 739 -16.91 -2.56 -27.62
CA CYS A 739 -17.94 -2.02 -28.50
C CYS A 739 -18.93 -3.08 -29.03
N ALA A 740 -18.74 -4.37 -28.67
CA ALA A 740 -19.57 -5.48 -29.12
C ALA A 740 -21.04 -5.40 -28.68
N ALA A 741 -21.29 -4.66 -27.60
CA ALA A 741 -22.61 -4.38 -27.06
C ALA A 741 -22.71 -2.86 -26.80
N PRO A 742 -23.85 -2.22 -27.07
CA PRO A 742 -24.03 -0.80 -26.80
C PRO A 742 -24.22 -0.52 -25.29
N ASN A 743 -24.04 0.73 -24.88
CA ASN A 743 -24.26 1.17 -23.50
C ASN A 743 -25.51 2.07 -23.45
N ASP A 744 -26.69 1.47 -23.67
CA ASP A 744 -27.94 2.24 -23.91
C ASP A 744 -28.64 2.71 -22.63
N GLN A 745 -28.38 2.08 -21.49
CA GLN A 745 -29.03 2.45 -20.22
C GLN A 745 -28.33 3.66 -19.59
N GLN A 746 -29.10 4.68 -19.18
CA GLN A 746 -28.56 5.93 -18.62
C GLN A 746 -27.65 5.70 -17.41
N TRP A 747 -28.01 4.78 -16.52
CA TRP A 747 -27.18 4.49 -15.34
C TRP A 747 -25.85 3.79 -15.71
N HIS A 748 -25.79 3.00 -16.80
CA HIS A 748 -24.53 2.46 -17.32
C HIS A 748 -23.63 3.60 -17.80
N GLN A 749 -24.21 4.52 -18.57
CA GLN A 749 -23.51 5.68 -19.13
C GLN A 749 -22.89 6.55 -18.04
N ASP A 750 -23.64 6.84 -16.99
CA ASP A 750 -23.14 7.69 -15.92
C ASP A 750 -22.08 6.98 -15.05
N ALA A 751 -22.23 5.68 -14.80
CA ALA A 751 -21.22 4.88 -14.12
C ALA A 751 -19.92 4.79 -14.95
N LEU A 752 -20.04 4.60 -16.26
CA LEU A 752 -18.92 4.59 -17.21
C LEU A 752 -18.27 5.97 -17.33
N LYS A 753 -19.03 7.06 -17.22
CA LYS A 753 -18.48 8.42 -17.14
C LYS A 753 -17.56 8.57 -15.94
N VAL A 754 -18.02 8.17 -14.75
CA VAL A 754 -17.20 8.19 -13.53
C VAL A 754 -15.92 7.39 -13.72
N GLU A 755 -16.04 6.18 -14.28
CA GLU A 755 -14.88 5.34 -14.53
C GLU A 755 -13.95 5.89 -15.60
N TRP A 756 -14.48 6.55 -16.64
CA TRP A 756 -13.68 7.22 -17.67
C TRP A 756 -12.82 8.32 -17.06
N PHE A 757 -13.39 9.18 -16.20
CA PHE A 757 -12.61 10.19 -15.48
C PHE A 757 -11.56 9.56 -14.56
N ARG A 758 -11.91 8.49 -13.82
CA ARG A 758 -10.95 7.78 -12.95
C ARG A 758 -9.81 7.14 -13.73
N ALA A 759 -10.11 6.44 -14.84
CA ALA A 759 -9.12 5.84 -15.72
C ALA A 759 -8.22 6.92 -16.36
N TRP A 760 -8.80 8.05 -16.75
CA TRP A 760 -8.06 9.21 -17.24
C TRP A 760 -7.02 9.70 -16.21
N GLN A 761 -7.46 9.92 -14.98
CA GLN A 761 -6.55 10.34 -13.91
C GLN A 761 -5.51 9.28 -13.56
N ARG A 762 -5.86 7.99 -13.58
CA ARG A 762 -4.89 6.91 -13.28
C ARG A 762 -3.71 6.91 -14.25
N TYR A 763 -3.95 7.01 -15.56
CA TYR A 763 -2.82 7.02 -16.51
C TYR A 763 -2.05 8.35 -16.44
N ILE A 764 -2.71 9.49 -16.21
CA ILE A 764 -2.03 10.78 -16.00
C ILE A 764 -1.10 10.68 -14.80
N GLN A 765 -1.56 10.14 -13.67
CA GLN A 765 -0.73 9.97 -12.47
C GLN A 765 0.49 9.07 -12.73
N TRP A 766 0.33 8.00 -13.52
CA TRP A 766 1.48 7.18 -13.94
C TRP A 766 2.43 7.93 -14.89
N GLU A 767 1.90 8.78 -15.77
CA GLU A 767 2.70 9.64 -16.63
C GLU A 767 3.49 10.69 -15.82
N GLU A 768 2.86 11.28 -14.81
CA GLU A 768 3.50 12.21 -13.87
C GLU A 768 4.60 11.50 -13.07
N GLU A 769 4.33 10.30 -12.55
CA GLU A 769 5.32 9.49 -11.83
C GLU A 769 6.53 9.17 -12.73
N LEU A 770 6.29 8.84 -14.01
CA LEU A 770 7.36 8.65 -14.99
C LEU A 770 8.22 9.89 -15.20
N LYS A 771 7.60 11.08 -15.28
CA LYS A 771 8.32 12.36 -15.41
C LYS A 771 9.13 12.69 -14.16
N ILE A 772 8.62 12.33 -12.98
CA ILE A 772 9.28 12.58 -11.70
C ILE A 772 10.48 11.65 -11.49
N LEU A 773 10.38 10.39 -11.90
CA LEU A 773 11.42 9.37 -11.70
C LEU A 773 12.53 9.39 -12.76
N LYS A 774 12.28 10.01 -13.91
CA LYS A 774 13.24 10.20 -14.99
C LYS A 774 14.19 11.35 -14.67
#